data_AF-A0A7D8UN22-F1
#
_entry.id   AF-A0A7D8UN22-F1
#
_cell.length_a   1.000
_cell.length_b   1.000
_cell.length_c   1.000
_cell.angle_alpha   90.00
_cell.angle_beta   90.00
_cell.angle_gamma   90.00
#
_symmetry.space_group_name_H-M   'P 1'
#
loop_
_entity.id
_entity.type
_entity.pdbx_description
1 polymer ?
#
loop_
_entity_poly.entity_id
_entity_poly.type
_entity_poly.pdbx_seq_one_letter_code
_entity_poly.pdbx_strand_id
1 'polypeptide(L)'
;MAATNVPYAPQDIQEVQTLVRDLEDNAKKGSLKSKKTFSCKKTEFNVDGSPANLAVHSWRFQDWDYKRTDLPTYARGLFTGKNEKGQAEISVRGYDKFFNTGEVNETHWRNIENNTKGPYELSLKENGCIVFLTGMHDGTLLVCSKHSTGARADTPLSHAKAADQWVDRQLASLGKTRKELARELRKRNATAVAELCDDDFEEHILAYGKDVAGLYLHGININIPEFMTYPGPQVQAFADEWGFRKTDFLVIDDVQEMKKFLDGVAETGHYNGRDVEGFVIRCKTRATKSDRYIDWFFKYKFEEPYLMYRQWRECTKALISGKPPRFRKHVKITEEYLLFARRKLAENSKMAKEYQQNHGIIQLRDDFLKEKNLKGSDIIRQEYATTGGAAEDISKGVILVPIATLGCGKTTIALALSHLFGWGHVQNDNIQGKGRPPRFTKEILGQLEELPVVFADRNNAQRHERKQLLDDVHMSHLHVRLVALNFVHTPETLAEIREVTQNRVLARGDNHQTIQAAADPNKVIGIMEGFIQRFEALNPYAAPDDGFDTIIDLDPTLSSRKNLETLISQLHTTYPKLFFEDMPTSEDLDEAIKIAMSDYKPDIRHEVGPKGGFKPPNKKGQQASPREKQQPKVAKKPRPMEYVSVTLPRKAILDALENAFASISTNKGKFFRQLQETRRVQPEFHVTLIHRASSKSHPDVWQKYSDMNTLLDGWDNKLGDCQVMLEKIVWDDRIMAIVARIVDSGWDCVNTVAHITVGTRGEDVKPKESNDLLARWLANGSGDSTGIGEISIEDRPVVDGTVKVVMSRMR
;
A
#
# COMPACT_ATOMS: atom_id res chain seq x y z
N MET A 1 13.52 36.73 -30.35
CA MET A 1 13.42 35.87 -29.14
C MET A 1 14.80 35.81 -28.52
N ALA A 2 14.94 36.18 -27.25
CA ALA A 2 16.23 36.20 -26.58
C ALA A 2 16.86 34.80 -26.63
N ALA A 3 18.14 34.72 -27.02
CA ALA A 3 18.90 33.49 -26.99
C ALA A 3 18.99 33.01 -25.54
N THR A 4 18.10 32.10 -25.14
CA THR A 4 18.23 31.39 -23.86
C THR A 4 19.54 30.62 -23.89
N ASN A 5 20.48 30.96 -23.00
CA ASN A 5 21.74 30.23 -22.86
C ASN A 5 21.44 28.74 -22.68
N VAL A 6 21.91 27.94 -23.63
CA VAL A 6 21.80 26.48 -23.58
C VAL A 6 22.62 25.98 -22.37
N PRO A 7 22.03 25.20 -21.45
CA PRO A 7 22.78 24.66 -20.32
C PRO A 7 23.98 23.82 -20.81
N TYR A 8 25.12 23.98 -20.14
CA TYR A 8 26.31 23.16 -20.35
C TYR A 8 27.12 23.10 -19.06
N ALA A 9 27.55 21.90 -18.70
CA ALA A 9 28.55 21.68 -17.67
C ALA A 9 29.46 20.52 -18.12
N PRO A 10 30.80 20.66 -18.04
CA PRO A 10 31.69 19.53 -18.24
C PRO A 10 31.55 18.53 -17.09
N GLN A 11 31.91 17.26 -17.32
CA GLN A 11 31.96 16.28 -16.25
C GLN A 11 33.20 16.50 -15.37
N ASP A 12 33.02 16.54 -14.05
CA ASP A 12 34.12 16.41 -13.11
C ASP A 12 34.44 14.92 -12.90
N ILE A 13 35.66 14.53 -13.28
CA ILE A 13 36.13 13.15 -13.22
C ILE A 13 36.09 12.60 -11.79
N GLN A 14 36.41 13.42 -10.79
CA GLN A 14 36.44 12.98 -9.38
C GLN A 14 35.02 12.75 -8.86
N GLU A 15 34.07 13.61 -9.21
CA GLU A 15 32.67 13.45 -8.84
C GLU A 15 32.06 12.20 -9.49
N VAL A 16 32.28 12.01 -10.80
CA VAL A 16 31.80 10.83 -11.53
C VAL A 16 32.44 9.55 -10.99
N GLN A 17 33.74 9.57 -10.67
CA GLN A 17 34.41 8.41 -10.09
C GLN A 17 33.90 8.11 -8.66
N THR A 18 33.45 9.12 -7.92
CA THR A 18 32.83 8.94 -6.60
C THR A 18 31.44 8.31 -6.75
N LEU A 19 30.61 8.86 -7.65
CA LEU A 19 29.31 8.29 -8.01
C LEU A 19 29.42 6.81 -8.42
N VAL A 20 30.35 6.47 -9.31
CA VAL A 20 30.54 5.08 -9.76
C VAL A 20 30.94 4.17 -8.59
N ARG A 21 31.82 4.62 -7.69
CA ARG A 21 32.22 3.85 -6.50
C ARG A 21 31.02 3.60 -5.58
N ASP A 22 30.23 4.62 -5.30
CA ASP A 22 29.03 4.50 -4.45
C ASP A 22 28.00 3.52 -5.03
N LEU A 23 27.82 3.54 -6.36
CA LEU A 23 26.95 2.60 -7.07
C LEU A 23 27.51 1.16 -7.02
N GLU A 24 28.81 0.97 -7.23
CA GLU A 24 29.45 -0.34 -7.19
C GLU A 24 29.37 -1.00 -5.80
N ASP A 25 29.57 -0.23 -4.75
CA ASP A 25 29.50 -0.73 -3.37
C ASP A 25 28.08 -1.15 -2.98
N ASN A 26 27.06 -0.47 -3.52
CA ASN A 26 25.65 -0.79 -3.28
C ASN A 26 25.07 -1.83 -4.25
N ALA A 27 25.81 -2.24 -5.29
CA ALA A 27 25.42 -3.30 -6.23
C ALA A 27 25.85 -4.72 -5.81
N LYS A 28 26.91 -4.87 -5.00
CA LYS A 28 27.47 -6.18 -4.61
C LYS A 28 26.55 -6.95 -3.65
N LYS A 29 26.16 -8.19 -3.97
CA LYS A 29 25.51 -9.10 -3.01
C LYS A 29 26.59 -9.68 -2.07
N GLY A 30 26.41 -9.55 -0.75
CA GLY A 30 27.27 -10.22 0.25
C GLY A 30 28.42 -9.41 0.85
N SER A 31 28.48 -8.07 0.69
CA SER A 31 29.42 -7.25 1.46
C SER A 31 29.07 -7.29 2.96
N LEU A 32 29.94 -7.90 3.76
CA LEU A 32 29.86 -8.04 5.22
C LEU A 32 30.30 -6.76 5.99
N LYS A 33 30.64 -5.66 5.30
CA LYS A 33 31.18 -4.45 5.95
C LYS A 33 30.76 -3.14 5.26
N SER A 34 29.49 -2.78 5.42
CA SER A 34 28.98 -1.40 5.64
C SER A 34 27.45 -1.47 5.66
N LYS A 35 26.80 -0.65 6.48
CA LYS A 35 25.33 -0.49 6.42
C LYS A 35 24.99 0.02 5.01
N LYS A 36 24.52 -0.85 4.12
CA LYS A 36 24.00 -0.43 2.82
C LYS A 36 22.89 0.59 3.04
N THR A 37 23.02 1.76 2.43
CA THR A 37 22.02 2.83 2.51
C THR A 37 20.93 2.63 1.45
N PHE A 38 21.26 2.10 0.27
CA PHE A 38 20.31 1.74 -0.79
C PHE A 38 20.77 0.50 -1.59
N SER A 39 19.97 0.03 -2.56
CA SER A 39 20.36 -1.06 -3.46
C SER A 39 20.18 -0.68 -4.93
N CYS A 40 21.16 -1.04 -5.76
CA CYS A 40 21.05 -0.91 -7.21
C CYS A 40 21.54 -2.17 -7.93
N LYS A 41 21.13 -2.34 -9.19
CA LYS A 41 21.57 -3.40 -10.09
C LYS A 41 22.47 -2.81 -11.18
N LYS A 42 23.68 -3.34 -11.31
CA LYS A 42 24.61 -3.09 -12.41
C LYS A 42 24.40 -4.12 -13.53
N THR A 43 24.33 -3.67 -14.78
CA THR A 43 24.32 -4.55 -15.96
C THR A 43 25.26 -3.97 -17.02
N GLU A 44 26.20 -4.76 -17.52
CA GLU A 44 27.13 -4.35 -18.57
C GLU A 44 26.54 -4.61 -19.96
N PHE A 45 26.79 -3.70 -20.90
CA PHE A 45 26.41 -3.81 -22.30
C PHE A 45 27.57 -3.35 -23.18
N ASN A 46 27.88 -4.13 -24.22
CA ASN A 46 28.77 -3.68 -25.29
C ASN A 46 28.04 -2.66 -26.17
N VAL A 47 28.74 -1.60 -26.56
CA VAL A 47 28.24 -0.58 -27.47
C VAL A 47 28.32 -1.12 -28.89
N ASP A 48 27.16 -1.38 -29.47
CA ASP A 48 27.06 -1.92 -30.82
C ASP A 48 27.63 -0.93 -31.86
N GLY A 49 28.39 -1.44 -32.82
CA GLY A 49 29.05 -0.63 -33.85
C GLY A 49 30.20 0.25 -33.37
N SER A 50 30.67 0.13 -32.13
CA SER A 50 31.79 0.91 -31.60
C SER A 50 33.15 0.45 -32.15
N PRO A 51 33.90 1.30 -32.88
CA PRO A 51 35.25 0.95 -33.35
C PRO A 51 36.25 0.68 -32.23
N ALA A 52 36.04 1.30 -31.06
CA ALA A 52 36.89 1.11 -29.89
C ALA A 52 36.42 -0.06 -28.98
N ASN A 53 35.42 -0.84 -29.41
CA ASN A 53 34.81 -1.93 -28.63
C ASN A 53 34.39 -1.51 -27.22
N LEU A 54 33.71 -0.36 -27.13
CA LEU A 54 33.33 0.21 -25.85
C LEU A 54 32.25 -0.61 -25.14
N ALA A 55 32.21 -0.48 -23.82
CA ALA A 55 31.16 -1.01 -22.97
C ALA A 55 30.62 0.08 -22.04
N VAL A 56 29.34 -0.04 -21.70
CA VAL A 56 28.64 0.82 -20.74
C VAL A 56 27.96 -0.01 -19.67
N HIS A 57 27.87 0.54 -18.46
CA HIS A 57 27.20 -0.06 -17.31
C HIS A 57 25.89 0.67 -17.04
N SER A 58 24.77 -0.04 -17.19
CA SER A 58 23.45 0.45 -16.80
C SER A 58 23.23 0.24 -15.30
N TRP A 59 22.73 1.29 -14.65
CA TRP A 59 22.41 1.31 -13.23
C TRP A 59 20.91 1.43 -13.02
N ARG A 60 20.34 0.49 -12.26
CA ARG A 60 18.91 0.46 -11.94
C ARG A 60 18.68 0.38 -10.44
N PHE A 61 18.03 1.40 -9.90
CA PHE A 61 17.52 1.44 -8.52
C PHE A 61 16.14 0.77 -8.44
N GLN A 62 15.68 0.50 -7.22
CA GLN A 62 14.27 0.17 -7.00
C GLN A 62 13.42 1.44 -7.04
N ASP A 63 12.21 1.36 -7.57
CA ASP A 63 11.38 2.55 -7.80
C ASP A 63 11.02 3.28 -6.48
N TRP A 64 10.98 2.59 -5.34
CA TRP A 64 10.75 3.20 -4.01
C TRP A 64 11.99 3.87 -3.41
N ASP A 65 13.21 3.49 -3.82
CA ASP A 65 14.45 4.08 -3.28
C ASP A 65 14.58 5.55 -3.67
N TYR A 66 13.98 5.97 -4.79
CA TYR A 66 13.94 7.38 -5.21
C TYR A 66 13.14 8.30 -4.28
N LYS A 67 12.39 7.75 -3.31
CA LYS A 67 11.71 8.55 -2.26
C LYS A 67 12.62 8.89 -1.08
N ARG A 68 13.85 8.36 -1.07
CA ARG A 68 14.85 8.67 -0.05
C ARG A 68 15.51 10.01 -0.34
N THR A 69 16.23 10.56 0.64
CA THR A 69 16.95 11.84 0.50
C THR A 69 18.47 11.67 0.35
N ASP A 70 18.99 10.44 0.39
CA ASP A 70 20.42 10.12 0.49
C ASP A 70 20.99 9.34 -0.72
N LEU A 71 20.30 9.35 -1.86
CA LEU A 71 20.84 8.72 -3.07
C LEU A 71 21.99 9.56 -3.66
N PRO A 72 23.03 8.92 -4.23
CA PRO A 72 24.14 9.63 -4.88
C PRO A 72 23.71 10.31 -6.20
N THR A 73 22.58 9.89 -6.77
CA THR A 73 21.88 10.54 -7.89
C THR A 73 20.45 10.04 -7.96
N TYR A 74 19.54 10.86 -8.47
CA TYR A 74 18.13 10.51 -8.67
C TYR A 74 17.82 10.16 -10.13
N ALA A 75 18.85 10.03 -10.98
CA ALA A 75 18.70 9.70 -12.40
C ALA A 75 17.99 8.35 -12.61
N ARG A 76 16.97 8.35 -13.47
CA ARG A 76 16.22 7.16 -13.90
C ARG A 76 16.54 6.86 -15.36
N GLY A 77 17.53 5.98 -15.55
CA GLY A 77 18.13 5.71 -16.85
C GLY A 77 19.56 6.24 -16.87
N LEU A 78 20.43 5.62 -16.09
CA LEU A 78 21.82 6.03 -15.92
C LEU A 78 22.75 4.98 -16.52
N PHE A 79 23.64 5.42 -17.41
CA PHE A 79 24.71 4.56 -17.95
C PHE A 79 26.05 5.25 -17.78
N THR A 80 27.03 4.51 -17.27
CA THR A 80 28.41 4.99 -17.10
C THR A 80 29.36 4.19 -17.98
N GLY A 81 30.45 4.80 -18.43
CA GLY A 81 31.47 4.17 -19.25
C GLY A 81 32.85 4.75 -18.93
N LYS A 82 33.74 4.69 -19.91
CA LYS A 82 35.07 5.32 -19.85
C LYS A 82 35.25 6.27 -21.02
N ASN A 83 35.94 7.39 -20.78
CA ASN A 83 36.37 8.33 -21.81
C ASN A 83 37.66 7.85 -22.52
N GLU A 84 38.19 8.67 -23.44
CA GLU A 84 39.41 8.37 -24.24
C GLU A 84 40.66 8.14 -23.41
N LYS A 85 40.68 8.67 -22.18
CA LYS A 85 41.78 8.55 -21.23
C LYS A 85 41.57 7.39 -20.26
N GLY A 86 40.53 6.58 -20.45
CA GLY A 86 40.16 5.48 -19.56
C GLY A 86 39.55 5.92 -18.23
N GLN A 87 39.16 7.20 -18.10
CA GLN A 87 38.58 7.76 -16.88
C GLN A 87 37.06 7.58 -16.86
N ALA A 88 36.47 7.52 -15.66
CA ALA A 88 35.03 7.32 -15.49
C ALA A 88 34.22 8.46 -16.14
N GLU A 89 33.13 8.09 -16.80
CA GLU A 89 32.25 9.02 -17.52
C GLU A 89 30.78 8.60 -17.38
N ILE A 90 29.88 9.56 -17.25
CA ILE A 90 28.45 9.35 -17.45
C ILE A 90 28.19 9.41 -18.96
N SER A 91 27.83 8.27 -19.55
CA SER A 91 27.51 8.18 -20.97
C SER A 91 26.06 8.60 -21.23
N VAL A 92 25.13 8.17 -20.38
CA VAL A 92 23.69 8.47 -20.50
C VAL A 92 23.13 8.92 -19.16
N ARG A 93 22.36 10.01 -19.16
CA ARG A 93 21.66 10.55 -18.00
C ARG A 93 20.20 10.86 -18.33
N GLY A 94 19.30 9.94 -18.00
CA GLY A 94 17.85 10.17 -18.04
C GLY A 94 17.40 11.20 -17.00
N TYR A 95 16.13 11.58 -16.96
CA TYR A 95 15.62 12.52 -15.95
C TYR A 95 15.77 11.99 -14.53
N ASP A 96 15.65 12.88 -13.54
CA ASP A 96 15.36 12.41 -12.18
C ASP A 96 14.02 11.68 -12.14
N LYS A 97 13.89 10.71 -11.23
CA LYS A 97 12.58 10.10 -10.98
C LYS A 97 11.63 11.18 -10.45
N PHE A 98 10.58 11.47 -11.22
CA PHE A 98 9.50 12.35 -10.82
C PHE A 98 8.20 11.59 -10.53
N PHE A 99 7.38 12.19 -9.66
CA PHE A 99 6.21 11.58 -9.04
C PHE A 99 4.92 12.31 -9.45
N ASN A 100 3.78 11.61 -9.35
CA ASN A 100 2.47 12.21 -9.60
C ASN A 100 2.14 13.22 -8.50
N THR A 101 1.27 14.18 -8.78
CA THR A 101 0.62 14.97 -7.73
C THR A 101 0.06 14.04 -6.64
N GLY A 102 0.33 14.38 -5.37
CA GLY A 102 -0.05 13.59 -4.19
C GLY A 102 0.74 12.29 -3.92
N GLU A 103 1.69 11.88 -4.77
CA GLU A 103 2.39 10.58 -4.62
C GLU A 103 3.53 10.60 -3.57
N VAL A 104 4.17 11.76 -3.39
CA VAL A 104 5.19 12.05 -2.36
C VAL A 104 4.93 13.44 -1.75
N ASN A 105 5.52 13.72 -0.58
CA ASN A 105 5.28 14.97 0.15
C ASN A 105 5.54 16.20 -0.74
N GLU A 106 6.64 16.23 -1.48
CA GLU A 106 7.06 17.32 -2.38
C GLU A 106 6.03 17.62 -3.48
N THR A 107 5.28 16.61 -3.91
CA THR A 107 4.27 16.72 -4.98
C THR A 107 2.85 17.00 -4.47
N HIS A 108 2.68 17.31 -3.19
CA HIS A 108 1.41 17.85 -2.69
C HIS A 108 1.26 19.30 -3.13
N TRP A 109 0.05 19.73 -3.51
CA TRP A 109 -0.20 21.08 -4.03
C TRP A 109 0.34 22.19 -3.11
N ARG A 110 0.11 22.10 -1.80
CA ARG A 110 0.69 23.02 -0.80
C ARG A 110 2.21 23.17 -0.93
N ASN A 111 2.92 22.08 -1.26
CA ASN A 111 4.39 22.08 -1.35
C ASN A 111 4.86 22.53 -2.73
N ILE A 112 4.11 22.23 -3.80
CA ILE A 112 4.36 22.75 -5.13
C ILE A 112 4.24 24.28 -5.11
N GLU A 113 3.14 24.80 -4.57
CA GLU A 113 2.86 26.24 -4.46
C GLU A 113 3.93 26.99 -3.64
N ASN A 114 4.37 26.41 -2.52
CA ASN A 114 5.30 27.09 -1.61
C ASN A 114 6.78 26.95 -1.99
N ASN A 115 7.18 25.87 -2.67
CA ASN A 115 8.60 25.53 -2.86
C ASN A 115 9.07 25.57 -4.31
N THR A 116 8.16 25.74 -5.28
CA THR A 116 8.50 25.79 -6.69
C THR A 116 8.36 27.20 -7.27
N LYS A 117 9.00 27.42 -8.42
CA LYS A 117 8.84 28.65 -9.18
C LYS A 117 8.73 28.35 -10.66
N GLY A 118 7.92 29.16 -11.33
CA GLY A 118 7.80 29.18 -12.78
C GLY A 118 9.01 29.84 -13.49
N PRO A 119 8.93 29.99 -14.82
CA PRO A 119 7.81 29.55 -15.66
C PRO A 119 7.61 28.02 -15.58
N TYR A 120 6.35 27.58 -15.53
CA TYR A 120 5.99 26.16 -15.53
C TYR A 120 5.82 25.69 -16.98
N GLU A 121 6.69 24.80 -17.44
CA GLU A 121 6.56 24.19 -18.77
C GLU A 121 5.75 22.89 -18.66
N LEU A 122 4.55 22.87 -19.22
CA LEU A 122 3.65 21.73 -19.27
C LEU A 122 3.87 21.01 -20.59
N SER A 123 4.72 20.00 -20.58
CA SER A 123 4.96 19.15 -21.76
C SER A 123 3.93 18.01 -21.83
N LEU A 124 3.40 17.74 -23.03
CA LEU A 124 2.53 16.59 -23.24
C LEU A 124 3.25 15.30 -22.84
N LYS A 125 2.55 14.46 -22.08
CA LYS A 125 3.07 13.16 -21.69
C LYS A 125 2.71 12.13 -22.76
N GLU A 126 3.54 12.07 -23.80
CA GLU A 126 3.45 11.03 -24.83
C GLU A 126 3.43 9.61 -24.20
N ASN A 127 2.83 8.66 -24.92
CA ASN A 127 2.50 7.34 -24.42
C ASN A 127 3.20 6.25 -25.24
N GLY A 128 4.50 6.10 -25.04
CA GLY A 128 5.30 5.10 -25.71
C GLY A 128 6.36 4.50 -24.79
N CYS A 129 7.57 4.34 -25.32
CA CYS A 129 8.71 3.87 -24.56
C CYS A 129 9.90 4.84 -24.62
N ILE A 130 10.49 5.11 -23.46
CA ILE A 130 11.60 6.08 -23.35
C ILE A 130 12.88 5.56 -24.00
N VAL A 131 13.51 6.46 -24.76
CA VAL A 131 14.76 6.27 -25.50
C VAL A 131 15.74 7.36 -25.10
N PHE A 132 17.00 6.96 -24.93
CA PHE A 132 18.11 7.86 -24.69
C PHE A 132 19.10 7.78 -25.86
N LEU A 133 19.58 8.93 -26.33
CA LEU A 133 20.62 9.02 -27.35
C LEU A 133 21.77 9.87 -26.82
N THR A 134 23.00 9.40 -27.02
CA THR A 134 24.22 10.11 -26.60
C THR A 134 25.36 9.80 -27.57
N GLY A 135 26.35 10.68 -27.61
CA GLY A 135 27.56 10.47 -28.40
C GLY A 135 28.69 9.87 -27.58
N MET A 136 29.21 8.73 -28.03
CA MET A 136 30.43 8.13 -27.47
C MET A 136 31.66 8.83 -28.03
N HIS A 137 32.77 8.74 -27.29
CA HIS A 137 34.03 9.40 -27.63
C HIS A 137 34.70 8.91 -28.94
N ASP A 138 34.36 7.73 -29.42
CA ASP A 138 34.84 7.18 -30.70
C ASP A 138 33.95 7.58 -31.90
N GLY A 139 32.95 8.44 -31.64
CA GLY A 139 31.99 8.91 -32.63
C GLY A 139 30.77 8.00 -32.81
N THR A 140 30.64 6.94 -32.00
CA THR A 140 29.47 6.06 -32.02
C THR A 140 28.26 6.76 -31.41
N LEU A 141 27.10 6.67 -32.06
CA LEU A 141 25.83 7.09 -31.46
C LEU A 141 25.29 5.93 -30.62
N LEU A 142 25.27 6.10 -29.29
CA LEU A 142 24.69 5.12 -28.39
C LEU A 142 23.20 5.40 -28.23
N VAL A 143 22.37 4.39 -28.53
CA VAL A 143 20.91 4.41 -28.35
C VAL A 143 20.52 3.41 -27.27
N CYS A 144 19.84 3.87 -26.23
CA CYS A 144 19.42 3.06 -25.10
C CYS A 144 17.91 3.14 -24.91
N SER A 145 17.30 2.02 -24.53
CA SER A 145 16.04 2.05 -23.78
C SER A 145 16.32 2.44 -22.33
N LYS A 146 15.28 2.49 -21.50
CA LYS A 146 15.39 2.86 -20.08
C LYS A 146 16.56 2.22 -19.30
N HIS A 147 16.83 0.92 -19.49
CA HIS A 147 17.83 0.17 -18.73
C HIS A 147 18.64 -0.83 -19.57
N SER A 148 18.59 -0.73 -20.90
CA SER A 148 19.26 -1.66 -21.81
C SER A 148 19.57 -0.99 -23.15
N THR A 149 20.63 -1.44 -23.81
CA THR A 149 20.99 -1.07 -25.18
C THR A 149 21.27 -2.33 -26.00
N GLY A 150 21.32 -2.19 -27.33
CA GLY A 150 21.66 -3.27 -28.25
C GLY A 150 20.56 -4.31 -28.44
N ALA A 151 20.90 -5.38 -29.16
CA ALA A 151 20.03 -6.54 -29.33
C ALA A 151 19.90 -7.33 -28.03
N ARG A 152 18.79 -8.06 -27.89
CA ARG A 152 18.50 -8.90 -26.73
C ARG A 152 18.12 -10.30 -27.18
N ALA A 153 18.56 -11.32 -26.45
CA ALA A 153 18.25 -12.71 -26.79
C ALA A 153 16.77 -13.09 -26.56
N ASP A 154 16.07 -12.36 -25.68
CA ASP A 154 14.68 -12.65 -25.28
C ASP A 154 13.61 -11.97 -26.14
N THR A 155 13.99 -11.11 -27.09
CA THR A 155 13.04 -10.45 -28.00
C THR A 155 13.64 -10.32 -29.40
N PRO A 156 12.86 -10.52 -30.48
CA PRO A 156 13.33 -10.33 -31.85
C PRO A 156 13.76 -8.89 -32.14
N LEU A 157 13.13 -7.90 -31.49
CA LEU A 157 13.47 -6.49 -31.62
C LEU A 157 13.41 -5.82 -30.25
N SER A 158 14.54 -5.32 -29.77
CA SER A 158 14.57 -4.55 -28.53
C SER A 158 14.09 -3.12 -28.78
N HIS A 159 13.58 -2.45 -27.75
CA HIS A 159 13.19 -1.03 -27.86
C HIS A 159 14.33 -0.14 -28.34
N ALA A 160 15.56 -0.41 -27.90
CA ALA A 160 16.75 0.32 -28.36
C ALA A 160 16.99 0.11 -29.86
N LYS A 161 16.75 -1.11 -30.37
CA LYS A 161 16.89 -1.42 -31.80
C LYS A 161 15.75 -0.88 -32.66
N ALA A 162 14.53 -0.83 -32.15
CA ALA A 162 13.43 -0.14 -32.81
C ALA A 162 13.72 1.37 -32.92
N ALA A 163 14.25 1.97 -31.84
CA ALA A 163 14.69 3.35 -31.85
C ALA A 163 15.86 3.60 -32.82
N ASP A 164 16.84 2.70 -32.89
CA ASP A 164 17.93 2.75 -33.89
C ASP A 164 17.38 2.91 -35.32
N GLN A 165 16.36 2.11 -35.67
CA GLN A 165 15.75 2.18 -37.00
C GLN A 165 15.07 3.52 -37.26
N TRP A 166 14.41 4.09 -36.26
CA TRP A 166 13.80 5.42 -36.36
C TRP A 166 14.85 6.54 -36.47
N VAL A 167 15.96 6.44 -35.75
CA VAL A 167 17.10 7.35 -35.89
C VAL A 167 17.62 7.35 -37.33
N ASP A 168 17.80 6.18 -37.93
CA ASP A 168 18.26 6.09 -39.31
C ASP A 168 17.28 6.73 -40.30
N ARG A 169 15.98 6.45 -40.13
CA ARG A 169 14.92 7.04 -40.97
C ARG A 169 14.91 8.57 -40.87
N GLN A 170 14.92 9.13 -39.67
CA GLN A 170 14.85 10.60 -39.50
C GLN A 170 16.11 11.30 -40.00
N LEU A 171 17.30 10.75 -39.73
CA LEU A 171 18.56 11.37 -40.17
C LEU A 171 18.72 11.30 -41.69
N ALA A 172 18.35 10.18 -42.31
CA ALA A 172 18.37 10.03 -43.77
C ALA A 172 17.46 11.06 -44.45
N SER A 173 16.28 11.36 -43.88
CA SER A 173 15.37 12.38 -44.41
C SER A 173 15.95 13.80 -44.45
N LEU A 174 16.97 14.06 -43.61
CA LEU A 174 17.67 15.34 -43.51
C LEU A 174 19.05 15.33 -44.19
N GLY A 175 19.48 14.20 -44.75
CA GLY A 175 20.84 14.04 -45.27
C GLY A 175 21.92 14.11 -44.18
N LYS A 176 21.57 13.84 -42.92
CA LYS A 176 22.49 13.81 -41.77
C LYS A 176 22.89 12.38 -41.42
N THR A 177 23.95 12.23 -40.65
CA THR A 177 24.52 10.92 -40.27
C THR A 177 24.51 10.69 -38.75
N ARG A 178 24.52 9.41 -38.34
CA ARG A 178 24.65 9.03 -36.91
C ARG A 178 25.87 9.67 -36.25
N LYS A 179 27.00 9.71 -36.97
CA LYS A 179 28.27 10.26 -36.49
C LYS A 179 28.18 11.77 -36.20
N GLU A 180 27.41 12.51 -37.00
CA GLU A 180 27.18 13.94 -36.76
C GLU A 180 26.31 14.17 -35.52
N LEU A 181 25.23 13.41 -35.36
CA LEU A 181 24.38 13.50 -34.16
C LEU A 181 25.16 13.11 -32.90
N ALA A 182 25.96 12.04 -32.96
CA ALA A 182 26.84 11.64 -31.86
C ALA A 182 27.82 12.76 -31.50
N ARG A 183 28.49 13.35 -32.50
CA ARG A 183 29.43 14.46 -32.28
C ARG A 183 28.73 15.66 -31.61
N GLU A 184 27.52 15.99 -32.06
CA GLU A 184 26.78 17.14 -31.52
C GLU A 184 26.33 16.91 -30.07
N LEU A 185 25.78 15.74 -29.76
CA LEU A 185 25.40 15.37 -28.39
C LEU A 185 26.62 15.33 -27.47
N ARG A 186 27.74 14.78 -27.96
CA ARG A 186 29.01 14.73 -27.22
C ARG A 186 29.55 16.12 -26.93
N LYS A 187 29.55 17.02 -27.92
CA LYS A 187 29.97 18.42 -27.79
C LYS A 187 29.17 19.16 -26.70
N ARG A 188 27.90 18.80 -26.53
CA ARG A 188 26.99 19.36 -25.52
C ARG A 188 27.10 18.69 -24.15
N ASN A 189 27.90 17.62 -24.03
CA ASN A 189 27.90 16.71 -22.87
C ASN A 189 26.47 16.27 -22.51
N ALA A 190 25.67 15.85 -23.50
CA ALA A 190 24.24 15.72 -23.34
C ALA A 190 23.68 14.36 -23.77
N THR A 191 22.58 13.97 -23.12
CA THR A 191 21.68 12.88 -23.50
C THR A 191 20.40 13.49 -24.08
N ALA A 192 20.07 13.20 -25.34
CA ALA A 192 18.74 13.44 -25.87
C ALA A 192 17.77 12.36 -25.35
N VAL A 193 16.60 12.80 -24.89
CA VAL A 193 15.57 11.96 -24.30
C VAL A 193 14.30 12.07 -25.14
N ALA A 194 13.90 10.95 -25.73
CA ALA A 194 12.75 10.85 -26.60
C ALA A 194 11.81 9.73 -26.15
N GLU A 195 10.54 9.82 -26.57
CA GLU A 195 9.57 8.75 -26.43
C GLU A 195 9.34 8.14 -27.82
N LEU A 196 9.63 6.85 -27.97
CA LEU A 196 9.29 6.10 -29.18
C LEU A 196 7.82 5.71 -29.13
N CYS A 197 7.03 6.27 -30.04
CA CYS A 197 5.61 5.99 -30.18
C CYS A 197 5.35 5.45 -31.60
N ASP A 198 4.99 4.17 -31.72
CA ASP A 198 4.85 3.48 -33.00
C ASP A 198 4.02 2.19 -32.81
N ASP A 199 2.74 2.22 -33.22
CA ASP A 199 1.82 1.09 -33.05
C ASP A 199 2.23 -0.14 -33.88
N ASP A 200 2.98 0.04 -34.98
CA ASP A 200 3.54 -1.07 -35.77
C ASP A 200 4.64 -1.82 -34.99
N PHE A 201 5.28 -1.16 -34.02
CA PHE A 201 6.27 -1.76 -33.13
C PHE A 201 5.67 -2.29 -31.83
N GLU A 202 4.96 -1.44 -31.08
CA GLU A 202 4.32 -1.81 -29.81
C GLU A 202 3.18 -0.83 -29.48
N GLU A 203 1.94 -1.31 -29.40
CA GLU A 203 0.81 -0.48 -28.95
C GLU A 203 0.84 -0.29 -27.43
N HIS A 204 0.60 0.94 -26.98
CA HIS A 204 0.48 1.27 -25.56
C HIS A 204 -0.99 1.44 -25.14
N ILE A 205 -1.45 2.69 -24.94
CA ILE A 205 -2.82 3.05 -24.57
C ILE A 205 -3.37 4.08 -25.55
N LEU A 206 -2.57 5.08 -25.94
CA LEU A 206 -2.92 6.02 -27.01
C LEU A 206 -2.43 5.48 -28.36
N ALA A 207 -3.15 5.83 -29.42
CA ALA A 207 -2.82 5.38 -30.78
C ALA A 207 -1.76 6.28 -31.42
N TYR A 208 -0.75 5.65 -32.00
CA TYR A 208 0.29 6.28 -32.81
C TYR A 208 0.44 5.54 -34.14
N GLY A 209 -0.54 5.75 -35.02
CA GLY A 209 -0.50 5.23 -36.39
C GLY A 209 0.66 5.81 -37.21
N LYS A 210 0.87 5.24 -38.41
CA LYS A 210 2.03 5.52 -39.28
C LYS A 210 2.37 6.99 -39.50
N ASP A 211 1.35 7.85 -39.64
CA ASP A 211 1.54 9.28 -39.93
C ASP A 211 2.11 10.07 -38.73
N VAL A 212 1.90 9.58 -37.52
CA VAL A 212 2.33 10.20 -36.26
C VAL A 212 3.37 9.36 -35.51
N ALA A 213 3.74 8.19 -36.03
CA ALA A 213 4.78 7.36 -35.43
C ALA A 213 6.17 8.03 -35.49
N GLY A 214 7.01 7.77 -34.49
CA GLY A 214 8.39 8.21 -34.45
C GLY A 214 8.94 8.50 -33.05
N LEU A 215 10.09 9.18 -33.02
CA LEU A 215 10.78 9.59 -31.80
C LEU A 215 10.36 11.02 -31.41
N TYR A 216 9.53 11.14 -30.38
CA TYR A 216 9.10 12.42 -29.81
C TYR A 216 10.14 12.92 -28.83
N LEU A 217 10.94 13.91 -29.24
CA LEU A 217 11.96 14.48 -28.38
C LEU A 217 11.29 15.36 -27.33
N HIS A 218 11.48 14.99 -26.07
CA HIS A 218 10.92 15.72 -24.94
C HIS A 218 12.00 16.23 -23.98
N GLY A 219 13.27 15.91 -24.12
CA GLY A 219 14.30 16.64 -23.37
C GLY A 219 15.72 16.37 -23.77
N ILE A 220 16.60 17.16 -23.19
CA ILE A 220 18.04 17.04 -23.36
C ILE A 220 18.66 17.32 -21.99
N ASN A 221 19.30 16.30 -21.42
CA ASN A 221 19.90 16.37 -20.08
C ASN A 221 21.41 16.44 -20.18
N ILE A 222 22.05 17.18 -19.27
CA ILE A 222 23.52 17.17 -19.16
C ILE A 222 23.97 15.90 -18.45
N ASN A 223 25.03 15.29 -18.96
CA ASN A 223 25.60 14.05 -18.43
C ASN A 223 26.47 14.32 -17.19
N ILE A 224 25.87 14.84 -16.13
CA ILE A 224 26.49 15.07 -14.81
C ILE A 224 25.65 14.38 -13.71
N PRO A 225 26.18 14.18 -12.49
CA PRO A 225 25.43 13.54 -11.40
C PRO A 225 24.13 14.29 -11.05
N GLU A 226 24.18 15.62 -10.97
CA GLU A 226 23.02 16.48 -10.73
C GLU A 226 22.04 16.50 -11.91
N PHE A 227 20.82 16.94 -11.65
CA PHE A 227 19.84 17.15 -12.71
C PHE A 227 19.95 18.55 -13.30
N MET A 228 20.24 18.58 -14.59
CA MET A 228 20.26 19.78 -15.40
C MET A 228 19.69 19.46 -16.79
N THR A 229 18.65 20.17 -17.19
CA THR A 229 17.90 19.90 -18.44
C THR A 229 17.73 21.16 -19.27
N TYR A 230 17.59 20.98 -20.58
CA TYR A 230 17.27 22.06 -21.50
C TYR A 230 15.83 22.54 -21.30
N PRO A 231 15.56 23.85 -21.49
CA PRO A 231 14.21 24.39 -21.55
C PRO A 231 13.50 23.94 -22.84
N GLY A 232 12.17 23.86 -22.80
CA GLY A 232 11.31 23.38 -23.88
C GLY A 232 11.64 23.96 -25.27
N PRO A 233 11.80 25.29 -25.44
CA PRO A 233 12.12 25.89 -26.74
C PRO A 233 13.43 25.36 -27.35
N GLN A 234 14.45 25.09 -26.53
CA GLN A 234 15.74 24.57 -27.01
C GLN A 234 15.65 23.08 -27.35
N VAL A 235 14.78 22.34 -26.67
CA VAL A 235 14.47 20.95 -27.03
C VAL A 235 13.77 20.91 -28.39
N GLN A 236 12.75 21.76 -28.62
CA GLN A 236 12.07 21.82 -29.92
C GLN A 236 13.00 22.27 -31.05
N ALA A 237 13.89 23.24 -30.81
CA ALA A 237 14.90 23.65 -31.80
C ALA A 237 15.83 22.49 -32.18
N PHE A 238 16.28 21.70 -31.20
CA PHE A 238 17.07 20.50 -31.47
C PHE A 238 16.26 19.41 -32.19
N ALA A 239 14.97 19.28 -31.87
CA ALA A 239 14.07 18.35 -32.55
C ALA A 239 13.95 18.69 -34.04
N ASP A 240 13.70 19.95 -34.36
CA ASP A 240 13.63 20.45 -35.74
C ASP A 240 14.97 20.27 -36.47
N GLU A 241 16.09 20.55 -35.80
CA GLU A 241 17.42 20.42 -36.39
C GLU A 241 17.78 18.96 -36.72
N TRP A 242 17.37 17.99 -35.89
CA TRP A 242 17.79 16.59 -36.00
C TRP A 242 16.69 15.61 -36.42
N GLY A 243 15.51 16.12 -36.78
CA GLY A 243 14.42 15.36 -37.39
C GLY A 243 13.55 14.59 -36.41
N PHE A 244 13.57 14.95 -35.12
CA PHE A 244 12.68 14.35 -34.15
C PHE A 244 11.25 14.91 -34.29
N ARG A 245 10.26 14.13 -33.86
CA ARG A 245 8.92 14.66 -33.61
C ARG A 245 9.00 15.64 -32.44
N LYS A 246 8.34 16.79 -32.54
CA LYS A 246 8.25 17.75 -31.45
C LYS A 246 7.25 17.30 -30.42
N THR A 247 7.62 17.43 -29.15
CA THR A 247 6.67 17.38 -28.04
C THR A 247 6.13 18.78 -27.82
N ASP A 248 4.81 18.94 -27.85
CA ASP A 248 4.19 20.22 -27.57
C ASP A 248 4.32 20.55 -26.09
N PHE A 249 4.52 21.83 -25.79
CA PHE A 249 4.50 22.34 -24.43
C PHE A 249 3.75 23.66 -24.37
N LEU A 250 3.12 23.89 -23.23
CA LEU A 250 2.55 25.18 -22.83
C LEU A 250 3.41 25.76 -21.71
N VAL A 251 3.54 27.08 -21.68
CA VAL A 251 4.22 27.78 -20.58
C VAL A 251 3.19 28.60 -19.82
N ILE A 252 3.11 28.39 -18.51
CA ILE A 252 2.27 29.16 -17.61
C ILE A 252 3.16 29.70 -16.50
N ASP A 253 3.11 31.01 -16.23
CA ASP A 253 4.00 31.63 -15.25
C ASP A 253 3.54 31.39 -13.81
N ASP A 254 2.23 31.48 -13.56
CA ASP A 254 1.63 31.35 -12.24
C ASP A 254 1.21 29.91 -11.91
N VAL A 255 1.42 29.52 -10.65
CA VAL A 255 1.15 28.15 -10.17
C VAL A 255 -0.35 27.86 -10.06
N GLN A 256 -1.16 28.86 -9.70
CA GLN A 256 -2.61 28.71 -9.57
C GLN A 256 -3.26 28.63 -10.95
N GLU A 257 -2.82 29.46 -11.89
CA GLU A 257 -3.25 29.37 -13.29
C GLU A 257 -2.91 28.01 -13.90
N MET A 258 -1.70 27.51 -13.65
CA MET A 258 -1.29 26.17 -14.08
C MET A 258 -2.18 25.08 -13.47
N LYS A 259 -2.44 25.14 -12.17
CA LYS A 259 -3.30 24.17 -11.49
C LYS A 259 -4.71 24.18 -12.10
N LYS A 260 -5.30 25.36 -12.25
CA LYS A 260 -6.63 25.54 -12.87
C LYS A 260 -6.68 24.98 -14.30
N PHE A 261 -5.63 25.20 -15.09
CA PHE A 261 -5.51 24.62 -16.42
C PHE A 261 -5.49 23.09 -16.38
N LEU A 262 -4.66 22.50 -15.51
CA LEU A 262 -4.55 21.05 -15.39
C LEU A 262 -5.87 20.41 -14.95
N ASP A 263 -6.53 20.99 -13.95
CA ASP A 263 -7.83 20.53 -13.44
C ASP A 263 -8.90 20.59 -14.54
N GLY A 264 -8.96 21.68 -15.32
CA GLY A 264 -9.91 21.81 -16.43
C GLY A 264 -9.67 20.81 -17.58
N VAL A 265 -8.42 20.46 -17.89
CA VAL A 265 -8.15 19.41 -18.88
C VAL A 265 -8.50 18.02 -18.31
N ALA A 266 -8.35 17.80 -17.01
CA ALA A 266 -8.65 16.53 -16.35
C ALA A 266 -10.12 16.12 -16.44
N GLU A 267 -11.05 17.09 -16.48
CA GLU A 267 -12.49 16.85 -16.65
C GLU A 267 -12.82 16.11 -17.96
N THR A 268 -12.03 16.34 -19.01
CA THR A 268 -12.26 15.76 -20.34
C THR A 268 -11.23 14.71 -20.73
N GLY A 269 -10.01 14.81 -20.20
CA GLY A 269 -8.85 14.02 -20.64
C GLY A 269 -8.40 14.35 -22.07
N HIS A 270 -8.90 15.44 -22.66
CA HIS A 270 -8.67 15.83 -24.05
C HIS A 270 -8.01 17.21 -24.11
N TYR A 271 -6.99 17.37 -24.95
CA TYR A 271 -6.33 18.65 -25.19
C TYR A 271 -5.98 18.81 -26.67
N ASN A 272 -6.26 19.99 -27.23
CA ASN A 272 -6.04 20.32 -28.65
C ASN A 272 -6.58 19.26 -29.64
N GLY A 273 -7.75 18.70 -29.36
CA GLY A 273 -8.41 17.72 -30.21
C GLY A 273 -7.79 16.31 -30.17
N ARG A 274 -6.93 16.02 -29.19
CA ARG A 274 -6.34 14.69 -28.96
C ARG A 274 -6.56 14.22 -27.53
N ASP A 275 -6.67 12.91 -27.35
CA ASP A 275 -6.58 12.26 -26.05
C ASP A 275 -5.16 12.43 -25.48
N VAL A 276 -5.05 12.79 -24.21
CA VAL A 276 -3.77 13.01 -23.53
C VAL A 276 -3.76 12.25 -22.20
N GLU A 277 -2.73 11.46 -21.89
CA GLU A 277 -2.64 10.73 -20.60
C GLU A 277 -2.38 11.67 -19.41
N GLY A 278 -1.88 12.88 -19.69
CA GLY A 278 -1.56 13.91 -18.72
C GLY A 278 -0.40 14.79 -19.19
N PHE A 279 0.15 15.56 -18.25
CA PHE A 279 1.27 16.46 -18.48
C PHE A 279 2.46 16.10 -17.58
N VAL A 280 3.66 16.35 -18.09
CA VAL A 280 4.89 16.47 -17.27
C VAL A 280 5.16 17.96 -17.12
N ILE A 281 5.09 18.43 -15.88
CA ILE A 281 5.32 19.82 -15.51
C ILE A 281 6.79 19.96 -15.12
N ARG A 282 7.45 20.94 -15.72
CA ARG A 282 8.85 21.28 -15.49
C ARG A 282 8.91 22.65 -14.86
N CYS A 283 9.60 22.73 -13.73
CA CYS A 283 9.80 23.99 -13.04
C CYS A 283 11.12 23.94 -12.29
N LYS A 284 11.33 24.92 -11.42
CA LYS A 284 12.45 24.88 -10.47
C LYS A 284 11.91 24.71 -9.06
N THR A 285 12.62 23.96 -8.21
CA THR A 285 12.28 23.76 -6.80
C THR A 285 13.42 24.16 -5.86
N ARG A 286 13.07 24.45 -4.61
CA ARG A 286 13.99 24.49 -3.46
C ARG A 286 13.81 23.22 -2.63
N ALA A 287 14.45 22.12 -3.02
CA ALA A 287 14.41 20.88 -2.24
C ALA A 287 15.67 20.74 -1.37
N THR A 288 15.45 20.58 -0.06
CA THR A 288 16.35 20.23 1.06
C THR A 288 17.84 20.61 0.96
N LYS A 289 18.26 21.54 1.83
CA LYS A 289 19.64 21.95 2.19
C LYS A 289 20.40 22.89 1.25
N SER A 290 19.81 23.38 0.16
CA SER A 290 20.43 24.38 -0.71
C SER A 290 19.51 25.57 -0.93
N ASP A 291 20.06 26.79 -0.84
CA ASP A 291 19.34 28.03 -1.17
C ASP A 291 19.13 28.21 -2.69
N ARG A 292 19.65 27.29 -3.50
CA ARG A 292 19.58 27.34 -4.97
C ARG A 292 18.37 26.58 -5.50
N TYR A 293 17.76 27.17 -6.52
CA TYR A 293 16.73 26.53 -7.32
C TYR A 293 17.34 25.54 -8.30
N ILE A 294 16.85 24.30 -8.28
CA ILE A 294 17.27 23.22 -9.19
C ILE A 294 16.14 22.82 -10.13
N ASP A 295 16.47 22.19 -11.25
CA ASP A 295 15.47 21.58 -12.14
C ASP A 295 14.66 20.53 -11.39
N TRP A 296 13.34 20.59 -11.51
CA TRP A 296 12.45 19.66 -10.83
C TRP A 296 11.16 19.46 -11.60
N PHE A 297 10.80 18.20 -11.76
CA PHE A 297 9.62 17.80 -12.51
C PHE A 297 8.61 17.11 -11.59
N PHE A 298 7.34 17.27 -11.92
CA PHE A 298 6.26 16.42 -11.42
C PHE A 298 5.31 16.10 -12.57
N LYS A 299 4.45 15.11 -12.40
CA LYS A 299 3.47 14.73 -13.43
C LYS A 299 2.06 14.89 -12.89
N TYR A 300 1.15 15.32 -13.76
CA TYR A 300 -0.28 15.36 -13.52
C TYR A 300 -0.92 14.41 -14.53
N LYS A 301 -1.36 13.24 -14.06
CA LYS A 301 -1.99 12.22 -14.90
C LYS A 301 -3.50 12.29 -14.80
N PHE A 302 -4.16 12.15 -15.94
CA PHE A 302 -5.61 11.91 -15.95
C PHE A 302 -5.82 10.43 -15.66
N GLU A 303 -6.62 10.12 -14.63
CA GLU A 303 -6.87 8.74 -14.24
C GLU A 303 -7.74 8.03 -15.29
N GLU A 304 -8.84 8.67 -15.68
CA GLU A 304 -9.84 8.08 -16.56
C GLU A 304 -9.91 8.79 -17.93
N PRO A 305 -10.25 8.08 -19.01
CA PRO A 305 -10.59 6.64 -19.10
C PRO A 305 -9.35 5.71 -19.20
N TYR A 306 -8.14 6.24 -19.00
CA TYR A 306 -6.89 5.51 -19.26
C TYR A 306 -6.64 4.34 -18.29
N LEU A 307 -7.08 4.46 -17.04
CA LEU A 307 -7.03 3.40 -16.05
C LEU A 307 -7.95 2.24 -16.47
N MET A 308 -9.18 2.54 -16.89
CA MET A 308 -10.09 1.56 -17.48
C MET A 308 -9.45 0.85 -18.69
N TYR A 309 -8.83 1.58 -19.61
CA TYR A 309 -8.18 0.97 -20.80
C TYR A 309 -7.01 0.05 -20.43
N ARG A 310 -6.20 0.42 -19.44
CA ARG A 310 -5.14 -0.46 -18.89
C ARG A 310 -5.75 -1.72 -18.28
N GLN A 311 -6.82 -1.56 -17.51
CA GLN A 311 -7.51 -2.69 -16.90
C GLN A 311 -8.00 -3.67 -17.97
N TRP A 312 -8.64 -3.18 -19.03
CA TRP A 312 -9.08 -4.00 -20.16
C TRP A 312 -7.92 -4.73 -20.82
N ARG A 313 -6.80 -4.05 -21.08
CA ARG A 313 -5.60 -4.68 -21.66
C ARG A 313 -5.07 -5.82 -20.80
N GLU A 314 -4.86 -5.57 -19.51
CA GLU A 314 -4.31 -6.60 -18.61
C GLU A 314 -5.30 -7.75 -18.39
N CYS A 315 -6.60 -7.47 -18.34
CA CYS A 315 -7.63 -8.49 -18.22
C CYS A 315 -7.72 -9.37 -19.49
N THR A 316 -7.59 -8.79 -20.68
CA THR A 316 -7.53 -9.55 -21.94
C THR A 316 -6.26 -10.40 -22.02
N LYS A 317 -5.10 -9.88 -21.59
CA LYS A 317 -3.87 -10.69 -21.49
C LYS A 317 -4.02 -11.86 -20.52
N ALA A 318 -4.66 -11.64 -19.37
CA ALA A 318 -4.95 -12.70 -18.41
C ALA A 318 -5.88 -13.76 -19.02
N LEU A 319 -6.94 -13.33 -19.70
CA LEU A 319 -7.89 -14.20 -20.40
C LEU A 319 -7.17 -15.10 -21.43
N ILE A 320 -6.30 -14.52 -22.27
CA ILE A 320 -5.51 -15.27 -23.27
C ILE A 320 -4.56 -16.26 -22.60
N SER A 321 -3.95 -15.89 -21.47
CA SER A 321 -3.04 -16.75 -20.70
C SER A 321 -3.75 -17.81 -19.84
N GLY A 322 -5.08 -17.92 -19.91
CA GLY A 322 -5.86 -18.85 -19.07
C GLY A 322 -5.85 -18.48 -17.58
N LYS A 323 -5.46 -17.25 -17.22
CA LYS A 323 -5.47 -16.74 -15.85
C LYS A 323 -6.80 -15.99 -15.60
N PRO A 324 -7.38 -16.08 -14.40
CA PRO A 324 -8.58 -15.32 -14.08
C PRO A 324 -8.28 -13.80 -14.15
N PRO A 325 -9.03 -13.02 -14.95
CA PRO A 325 -8.90 -11.56 -14.97
C PRO A 325 -9.17 -10.98 -13.58
N ARG A 326 -8.41 -9.95 -13.20
CA ARG A 326 -8.55 -9.28 -11.89
C ARG A 326 -8.82 -7.80 -12.12
N PHE A 327 -9.99 -7.35 -11.70
CA PHE A 327 -10.41 -5.96 -11.80
C PHE A 327 -11.31 -5.60 -10.60
N ARG A 328 -11.29 -4.34 -10.21
CA ARG A 328 -12.04 -3.81 -9.04
C ARG A 328 -12.81 -2.52 -9.35
N LYS A 329 -12.32 -1.72 -10.31
CA LYS A 329 -13.02 -0.55 -10.85
C LYS A 329 -13.73 -0.94 -12.14
N HIS A 330 -14.72 -0.15 -12.57
CA HIS A 330 -15.46 -0.36 -13.83
C HIS A 330 -15.98 -1.79 -14.01
N VAL A 331 -16.46 -2.42 -12.92
CA VAL A 331 -16.70 -3.87 -12.86
C VAL A 331 -17.66 -4.30 -13.97
N LYS A 332 -18.81 -3.65 -14.05
CA LYS A 332 -19.87 -4.00 -15.00
C LYS A 332 -19.43 -3.87 -16.45
N ILE A 333 -18.89 -2.71 -16.84
CA ILE A 333 -18.46 -2.50 -18.22
C ILE A 333 -17.25 -3.38 -18.59
N THR A 334 -16.39 -3.72 -17.61
CA THR A 334 -15.27 -4.64 -17.82
C THR A 334 -15.74 -6.07 -18.03
N GLU A 335 -16.78 -6.53 -17.32
CA GLU A 335 -17.41 -7.84 -17.59
C GLU A 335 -17.98 -7.90 -19.01
N GLU A 336 -18.70 -6.85 -19.43
CA GLU A 336 -19.23 -6.74 -20.79
C GLU A 336 -18.12 -6.72 -21.85
N TYR A 337 -17.05 -5.97 -21.61
CA TYR A 337 -15.86 -5.94 -22.46
C TYR A 337 -15.20 -7.32 -22.56
N LEU A 338 -15.07 -8.06 -21.44
CA LEU A 338 -14.43 -9.38 -21.45
C LEU A 338 -15.28 -10.44 -22.18
N LEU A 339 -16.60 -10.32 -22.14
CA LEU A 339 -17.50 -11.15 -22.95
C LEU A 339 -17.30 -10.86 -24.45
N PHE A 340 -17.24 -9.58 -24.82
CA PHE A 340 -16.93 -9.15 -26.18
C PHE A 340 -15.55 -9.66 -26.65
N ALA A 341 -14.51 -9.45 -25.84
CA ALA A 341 -13.15 -9.88 -26.13
C ALA A 341 -13.06 -11.40 -26.31
N ARG A 342 -13.73 -12.19 -25.46
CA ARG A 342 -13.80 -13.65 -25.59
C ARG A 342 -14.40 -14.08 -26.92
N ARG A 343 -15.48 -13.42 -27.36
CA ARG A 343 -16.12 -13.69 -28.66
C ARG A 343 -15.15 -13.37 -29.80
N LYS A 344 -14.49 -12.22 -29.79
CA LYS A 344 -13.52 -11.82 -30.83
C LYS A 344 -12.29 -12.73 -30.91
N LEU A 345 -11.77 -13.15 -29.76
CA LEU A 345 -10.65 -14.10 -29.68
C LEU A 345 -11.02 -15.50 -30.20
N ALA A 346 -12.29 -15.91 -30.04
CA ALA A 346 -12.78 -17.18 -30.60
C ALA A 346 -12.98 -17.11 -32.12
N GLU A 347 -13.37 -15.95 -32.66
CA GLU A 347 -13.52 -15.70 -34.11
C GLU A 347 -12.17 -15.67 -34.84
N ASN A 348 -11.10 -15.18 -34.19
CA ASN A 348 -9.76 -15.08 -34.77
C ASN A 348 -8.67 -15.51 -33.78
N SER A 349 -8.20 -16.75 -33.93
CA SER A 349 -7.18 -17.33 -33.07
C SER A 349 -5.81 -16.67 -33.18
N LYS A 350 -5.51 -15.95 -34.29
CA LYS A 350 -4.25 -15.21 -34.47
C LYS A 350 -4.17 -13.99 -33.55
N MET A 351 -5.31 -13.35 -33.29
CA MET A 351 -5.42 -12.16 -32.44
C MET A 351 -4.85 -12.40 -31.04
N ALA A 352 -5.05 -13.59 -30.46
CA ALA A 352 -4.53 -13.92 -29.13
C ALA A 352 -3.00 -13.81 -29.05
N LYS A 353 -2.30 -14.26 -30.09
CA LYS A 353 -0.83 -14.20 -30.15
C LYS A 353 -0.34 -12.76 -30.36
N GLU A 354 -0.98 -12.02 -31.26
CA GLU A 354 -0.68 -10.61 -31.54
C GLU A 354 -0.91 -9.73 -30.31
N TYR A 355 -2.02 -9.95 -29.59
CA TYR A 355 -2.34 -9.20 -28.37
C TYR A 355 -1.34 -9.42 -27.24
N GLN A 356 -0.81 -10.64 -27.09
CA GLN A 356 0.29 -10.93 -26.15
C GLN A 356 1.59 -10.19 -26.51
N GLN A 357 1.75 -9.84 -27.79
CA GLN A 357 2.85 -9.04 -28.32
C GLN A 357 2.50 -7.54 -28.41
N ASN A 358 1.42 -7.11 -27.76
CA ASN A 358 0.91 -5.72 -27.79
C ASN A 358 0.47 -5.21 -29.18
N HIS A 359 -0.22 -6.04 -29.95
CA HIS A 359 -0.89 -5.60 -31.19
C HIS A 359 -2.39 -5.91 -31.15
N GLY A 360 -3.21 -5.01 -31.67
CA GLY A 360 -4.68 -5.10 -31.66
C GLY A 360 -5.33 -4.75 -30.32
N ILE A 361 -4.58 -4.14 -29.38
CA ILE A 361 -5.10 -3.69 -28.09
C ILE A 361 -6.10 -2.56 -28.30
N ILE A 362 -5.65 -1.55 -29.04
CA ILE A 362 -6.41 -0.33 -29.32
C ILE A 362 -7.62 -0.67 -30.18
N GLN A 363 -7.41 -1.46 -31.23
CA GLN A 363 -8.50 -1.90 -32.11
C GLN A 363 -9.58 -2.66 -31.34
N LEU A 364 -9.22 -3.63 -30.49
CA LEU A 364 -10.21 -4.40 -29.73
C LEU A 364 -11.01 -3.52 -28.76
N ARG A 365 -10.35 -2.54 -28.13
CA ARG A 365 -11.02 -1.54 -27.28
C ARG A 365 -11.99 -0.69 -28.11
N ASP A 366 -11.52 -0.14 -29.21
CA ASP A 366 -12.30 0.81 -30.02
C ASP A 366 -13.48 0.11 -30.71
N ASP A 367 -13.31 -1.15 -31.13
CA ASP A 367 -14.39 -1.99 -31.64
C ASP A 367 -15.49 -2.22 -30.58
N PHE A 368 -15.11 -2.46 -29.32
CA PHE A 368 -16.06 -2.61 -28.23
C PHE A 368 -16.81 -1.29 -27.95
N LEU A 369 -16.07 -0.18 -27.85
CA LEU A 369 -16.65 1.16 -27.65
C LEU A 369 -17.63 1.52 -28.77
N LYS A 370 -17.27 1.18 -30.02
CA LYS A 370 -18.13 1.34 -31.19
C LYS A 370 -19.37 0.44 -31.13
N GLU A 371 -19.25 -0.83 -30.74
CA GLU A 371 -20.40 -1.74 -30.55
C GLU A 371 -21.38 -1.20 -29.50
N LYS A 372 -20.85 -0.58 -28.43
CA LYS A 372 -21.66 0.06 -27.38
C LYS A 372 -22.22 1.42 -27.77
N ASN A 373 -21.71 2.03 -28.85
CA ASN A 373 -21.98 3.42 -29.24
C ASN A 373 -21.69 4.40 -28.09
N LEU A 374 -20.56 4.20 -27.40
CA LEU A 374 -20.11 5.01 -26.26
C LEU A 374 -18.64 5.41 -26.44
N LYS A 375 -18.25 6.58 -25.93
CA LYS A 375 -16.84 6.91 -25.70
C LYS A 375 -16.41 6.43 -24.31
N GLY A 376 -15.10 6.26 -24.12
CA GLY A 376 -14.57 5.95 -22.78
C GLY A 376 -14.99 6.96 -21.73
N SER A 377 -14.96 8.26 -22.06
CA SER A 377 -15.42 9.34 -21.17
C SER A 377 -16.92 9.26 -20.84
N ASP A 378 -17.77 8.79 -21.76
CA ASP A 378 -19.20 8.62 -21.52
C ASP A 378 -19.47 7.51 -20.50
N ILE A 379 -18.73 6.40 -20.60
CA ILE A 379 -18.80 5.27 -19.64
C ILE A 379 -18.45 5.77 -18.24
N ILE A 380 -17.36 6.52 -18.12
CA ILE A 380 -16.90 7.08 -16.84
C ILE A 380 -17.95 8.02 -16.26
N ARG A 381 -18.51 8.92 -17.06
CA ARG A 381 -19.60 9.81 -16.64
C ARG A 381 -20.85 9.06 -16.18
N GLN A 382 -21.23 7.99 -16.89
CA GLN A 382 -22.40 7.16 -16.53
C GLN A 382 -22.16 6.36 -15.25
N GLU A 383 -20.97 5.79 -15.06
CA GLU A 383 -20.62 5.08 -13.83
C GLU A 383 -20.54 6.02 -12.63
N TYR A 384 -19.97 7.21 -12.81
CA TYR A 384 -20.05 8.27 -11.80
C TYR A 384 -21.51 8.59 -11.49
N ALA A 385 -22.34 8.91 -12.48
CA ALA A 385 -23.76 9.18 -12.27
C ALA A 385 -24.52 8.03 -11.55
N THR A 386 -24.16 6.77 -11.79
CA THR A 386 -24.78 5.60 -11.14
C THR A 386 -24.28 5.38 -9.70
N THR A 387 -23.05 5.79 -9.41
CA THR A 387 -22.44 5.72 -8.06
C THR A 387 -22.61 7.02 -7.25
N GLY A 388 -23.50 7.93 -7.69
CA GLY A 388 -23.84 9.17 -6.98
C GLY A 388 -23.32 10.47 -7.61
N GLY A 389 -22.71 10.42 -8.80
CA GLY A 389 -22.11 11.54 -9.51
C GLY A 389 -20.58 11.55 -9.44
N ALA A 390 -19.96 12.52 -10.12
CA ALA A 390 -18.58 12.91 -9.82
C ALA A 390 -18.53 13.41 -8.36
N ALA A 391 -17.36 13.40 -7.71
CA ALA A 391 -17.25 13.87 -6.32
C ALA A 391 -17.86 15.28 -6.15
N GLU A 392 -17.71 16.13 -7.17
CA GLU A 392 -18.27 17.49 -7.26
C GLU A 392 -19.81 17.56 -7.28
N ASP A 393 -20.47 16.48 -7.67
CA ASP A 393 -21.93 16.38 -7.74
C ASP A 393 -22.57 15.80 -6.47
N ILE A 394 -21.76 15.26 -5.55
CA ILE A 394 -22.24 14.63 -4.32
C ILE A 394 -22.70 15.70 -3.33
N SER A 395 -23.99 15.68 -3.01
CA SER A 395 -24.59 16.56 -2.00
C SER A 395 -25.07 15.82 -0.74
N LYS A 396 -24.99 14.48 -0.72
CA LYS A 396 -25.38 13.63 0.43
C LYS A 396 -24.79 12.22 0.33
N GLY A 397 -24.88 11.45 1.42
CA GLY A 397 -24.46 10.05 1.46
C GLY A 397 -22.97 9.86 1.71
N VAL A 398 -22.37 10.73 2.54
CA VAL A 398 -20.93 10.71 2.86
C VAL A 398 -20.70 10.30 4.32
N ILE A 399 -19.79 9.35 4.54
CA ILE A 399 -19.34 8.94 5.88
C ILE A 399 -17.89 9.37 6.06
N LEU A 400 -17.63 10.18 7.09
CA LEU A 400 -16.27 10.55 7.48
C LEU A 400 -15.72 9.53 8.48
N VAL A 401 -14.59 8.89 8.13
CA VAL A 401 -14.02 7.74 8.86
C VAL A 401 -12.63 8.10 9.39
N PRO A 402 -12.47 8.43 10.68
CA PRO A 402 -11.17 8.70 11.26
C PRO A 402 -10.29 7.46 11.32
N ILE A 403 -9.02 7.60 10.97
CA ILE A 403 -7.98 6.60 11.19
C ILE A 403 -6.95 7.26 12.09
N ALA A 404 -7.06 7.02 13.39
CA ALA A 404 -6.31 7.76 14.40
C ALA A 404 -6.06 6.95 15.68
N THR A 405 -5.20 7.48 16.54
CA THR A 405 -5.03 7.03 17.92
C THR A 405 -5.84 7.92 18.89
N LEU A 406 -5.76 7.63 20.18
CA LEU A 406 -6.41 8.45 21.22
C LEU A 406 -5.73 9.81 21.33
N GLY A 407 -6.51 10.87 21.57
CA GLY A 407 -5.98 12.23 21.73
C GLY A 407 -5.71 13.01 20.44
N CYS A 408 -5.90 12.42 19.26
CA CYS A 408 -5.70 13.11 17.97
C CYS A 408 -6.72 14.23 17.68
N GLY A 409 -7.83 14.33 18.44
CA GLY A 409 -8.84 15.40 18.27
C GLY A 409 -10.09 15.03 17.47
N LYS A 410 -10.30 13.75 17.13
CA LYS A 410 -11.47 13.23 16.37
C LYS A 410 -12.80 13.79 16.82
N THR A 411 -13.16 13.56 18.09
CA THR A 411 -14.44 14.00 18.67
C THR A 411 -14.58 15.53 18.65
N THR A 412 -13.50 16.26 18.88
CA THR A 412 -13.52 17.73 18.80
C THR A 412 -13.85 18.20 17.38
N ILE A 413 -13.25 17.58 16.36
CA ILE A 413 -13.55 17.87 14.96
C ILE A 413 -14.98 17.47 14.60
N ALA A 414 -15.44 16.30 15.04
CA ALA A 414 -16.79 15.82 14.79
C ALA A 414 -17.88 16.77 15.32
N LEU A 415 -17.70 17.25 16.55
CA LEU A 415 -18.61 18.22 17.18
C LEU A 415 -18.56 19.58 16.48
N ALA A 416 -17.38 20.05 16.10
CA ALA A 416 -17.24 21.29 15.36
C ALA A 416 -17.95 21.22 13.99
N LEU A 417 -17.81 20.10 13.26
CA LEU A 417 -18.53 19.89 12.00
C LEU A 417 -20.06 19.80 12.20
N SER A 418 -20.49 19.15 13.29
CA SER A 418 -21.92 19.07 13.64
C SER A 418 -22.49 20.45 13.96
N HIS A 419 -21.72 21.31 14.65
CA HIS A 419 -22.10 22.69 14.93
C HIS A 419 -22.15 23.56 13.68
N LEU A 420 -21.13 23.47 12.82
CA LEU A 420 -21.00 24.32 11.62
C LEU A 420 -22.03 23.97 10.55
N PHE A 421 -22.31 22.67 10.35
CA PHE A 421 -23.06 22.20 9.18
C PHE A 421 -24.27 21.33 9.50
N GLY A 422 -24.56 21.07 10.78
CA GLY A 422 -25.65 20.17 11.18
C GLY A 422 -25.44 18.71 10.76
N TRP A 423 -24.20 18.30 10.49
CA TRP A 423 -23.87 16.94 10.09
C TRP A 423 -24.04 15.95 11.24
N GLY A 424 -24.26 14.68 10.89
CA GLY A 424 -24.44 13.61 11.86
C GLY A 424 -23.15 13.25 12.56
N HIS A 425 -23.27 12.78 13.80
CA HIS A 425 -22.16 12.32 14.62
C HIS A 425 -22.57 11.07 15.38
N VAL A 426 -21.86 9.97 15.13
CA VAL A 426 -22.05 8.72 15.86
C VAL A 426 -20.77 8.40 16.60
N GLN A 427 -20.85 8.39 17.93
CA GLN A 427 -19.73 8.01 18.79
C GLN A 427 -19.79 6.53 19.11
N ASN A 428 -18.73 5.81 18.72
CA ASN A 428 -18.64 4.39 19.04
C ASN A 428 -18.69 4.17 20.56
N ASP A 429 -18.14 5.07 21.37
CA ASP A 429 -18.12 4.99 22.85
C ASP A 429 -19.49 5.07 23.52
N ASN A 430 -20.51 5.61 22.83
CA ASN A 430 -21.90 5.60 23.33
C ASN A 430 -22.60 4.24 23.16
N ILE A 431 -22.04 3.32 22.36
CA ILE A 431 -22.69 2.05 22.01
C ILE A 431 -22.26 0.95 22.99
N GLN A 432 -23.19 0.52 23.84
CA GLN A 432 -22.98 -0.54 24.83
C GLN A 432 -23.58 -1.89 24.42
N GLY A 433 -23.04 -2.98 24.97
CA GLY A 433 -23.56 -4.34 24.80
C GLY A 433 -22.85 -5.18 23.72
N LYS A 434 -23.39 -6.37 23.43
CA LYS A 434 -22.85 -7.29 22.41
C LYS A 434 -23.11 -6.77 20.99
N GLY A 435 -22.24 -7.10 20.04
CA GLY A 435 -22.41 -6.73 18.62
C GLY A 435 -22.17 -5.25 18.32
N ARG A 436 -21.25 -4.61 19.06
CA ARG A 436 -20.95 -3.18 18.92
C ARG A 436 -20.55 -2.75 17.49
N PRO A 437 -19.67 -3.46 16.75
CA PRO A 437 -19.25 -2.99 15.42
C PRO A 437 -20.39 -2.94 14.39
N PRO A 438 -21.24 -3.98 14.21
CA PRO A 438 -22.40 -3.88 13.31
C PRO A 438 -23.45 -2.87 13.77
N ARG A 439 -23.64 -2.68 15.08
CA ARG A 439 -24.56 -1.66 15.61
C ARG A 439 -24.06 -0.25 15.37
N PHE A 440 -22.75 -0.04 15.44
CA PHE A 440 -22.12 1.23 15.09
C PHE A 440 -22.38 1.57 13.63
N THR A 441 -22.14 0.63 12.72
CA THR A 441 -22.46 0.84 11.29
C THR A 441 -23.96 1.11 11.08
N LYS A 442 -24.84 0.36 11.76
CA LYS A 442 -26.29 0.57 11.67
C LYS A 442 -26.72 1.98 12.11
N GLU A 443 -26.15 2.50 13.20
CA GLU A 443 -26.46 3.85 13.69
C GLU A 443 -25.98 4.93 12.72
N ILE A 444 -24.79 4.74 12.12
CA ILE A 444 -24.27 5.64 11.08
C ILE A 444 -25.20 5.68 9.88
N LEU A 445 -25.59 4.51 9.37
CA LEU A 445 -26.50 4.42 8.23
C LEU A 445 -27.88 5.00 8.54
N GLY A 446 -28.38 4.83 9.77
CA GLY A 446 -29.64 5.43 10.21
C GLY A 446 -29.61 6.96 10.22
N GLN A 447 -28.51 7.60 10.68
CA GLN A 447 -28.39 9.05 10.57
C GLN A 447 -28.22 9.54 9.13
N LEU A 448 -27.60 8.72 8.26
CA LEU A 448 -27.34 9.05 6.86
C LEU A 448 -28.61 9.03 5.99
N GLU A 449 -29.72 8.49 6.49
CA GLU A 449 -31.04 8.58 5.83
C GLU A 449 -31.54 10.04 5.80
N GLU A 450 -31.25 10.81 6.84
CA GLU A 450 -31.75 12.19 7.03
C GLU A 450 -30.67 13.25 6.80
N LEU A 451 -29.41 12.93 7.06
CA LEU A 451 -28.29 13.88 7.04
C LEU A 451 -27.35 13.62 5.86
N PRO A 452 -26.78 14.68 5.24
CA PRO A 452 -25.93 14.52 4.06
C PRO A 452 -24.58 13.87 4.38
N VAL A 453 -24.06 14.10 5.60
CA VAL A 453 -22.77 13.61 6.06
C VAL A 453 -22.91 13.07 7.48
N VAL A 454 -22.25 11.95 7.79
CA VAL A 454 -22.15 11.41 9.16
C VAL A 454 -20.71 11.14 9.52
N PHE A 455 -20.26 11.64 10.67
CA PHE A 455 -18.94 11.38 11.24
C PHE A 455 -18.96 10.11 12.09
N ALA A 456 -18.22 9.09 11.66
CA ALA A 456 -18.08 7.81 12.35
C ALA A 456 -16.97 7.87 13.41
N ASP A 457 -17.25 8.45 14.58
CA ASP A 457 -16.27 8.69 15.66
C ASP A 457 -15.82 7.38 16.35
N ARG A 458 -14.87 6.72 15.68
CA ARG A 458 -14.11 5.54 16.10
C ARG A 458 -12.66 5.72 15.66
N ASN A 459 -11.72 5.05 16.35
CA ASN A 459 -10.29 5.17 16.02
C ASN A 459 -9.94 4.54 14.65
N ASN A 460 -10.54 3.41 14.29
CA ASN A 460 -10.21 2.61 13.10
C ASN A 460 -8.69 2.43 12.90
N ALA A 461 -7.97 2.28 14.02
CA ALA A 461 -6.51 2.23 14.07
C ALA A 461 -5.97 0.95 13.41
N GLN A 462 -6.76 -0.13 13.40
CA GLN A 462 -6.35 -1.40 12.83
C GLN A 462 -7.04 -1.69 11.50
N ARG A 463 -6.34 -2.39 10.61
CA ARG A 463 -6.79 -2.72 9.26
C ARG A 463 -8.12 -3.50 9.26
N HIS A 464 -8.30 -4.40 10.23
CA HIS A 464 -9.54 -5.18 10.34
C HIS A 464 -10.75 -4.33 10.75
N GLU A 465 -10.56 -3.23 11.50
CA GLU A 465 -11.63 -2.30 11.88
C GLU A 465 -12.10 -1.51 10.65
N ARG A 466 -11.16 -1.07 9.81
CA ARG A 466 -11.45 -0.41 8.53
C ARG A 466 -12.16 -1.35 7.57
N LYS A 467 -11.67 -2.59 7.44
CA LYS A 467 -12.33 -3.64 6.66
C LYS A 467 -13.78 -3.84 7.09
N GLN A 468 -14.03 -4.00 8.40
CA GLN A 468 -15.37 -4.23 8.91
C GLN A 468 -16.32 -3.08 8.57
N LEU A 469 -15.89 -1.82 8.69
CA LEU A 469 -16.75 -0.68 8.37
C LEU A 469 -17.04 -0.59 6.88
N LEU A 470 -16.02 -0.77 6.03
CA LEU A 470 -16.16 -0.78 4.57
C LEU A 470 -17.09 -1.90 4.10
N ASP A 471 -16.87 -3.12 4.58
CA ASP A 471 -17.68 -4.28 4.22
C ASP A 471 -19.14 -4.08 4.67
N ASP A 472 -19.37 -3.65 5.92
CA ASP A 472 -20.73 -3.48 6.46
C ASP A 472 -21.53 -2.37 5.75
N VAL A 473 -20.88 -1.25 5.38
CA VAL A 473 -21.53 -0.15 4.64
C VAL A 473 -21.86 -0.61 3.21
N HIS A 474 -20.87 -1.13 2.48
CA HIS A 474 -21.04 -1.49 1.07
C HIS A 474 -21.86 -2.78 0.86
N MET A 475 -22.11 -3.57 1.91
CA MET A 475 -23.02 -4.70 1.85
C MET A 475 -24.45 -4.28 1.48
N SER A 476 -24.89 -3.09 1.88
CA SER A 476 -26.27 -2.61 1.65
C SER A 476 -26.36 -1.25 0.97
N HIS A 477 -25.29 -0.44 0.99
CA HIS A 477 -25.29 0.94 0.49
C HIS A 477 -24.08 1.20 -0.41
N LEU A 478 -24.06 0.57 -1.59
CA LEU A 478 -22.99 0.68 -2.60
C LEU A 478 -22.74 2.11 -3.13
N HIS A 479 -23.67 3.04 -2.91
CA HIS A 479 -23.58 4.43 -3.37
C HIS A 479 -23.06 5.40 -2.30
N VAL A 480 -22.87 4.94 -1.05
CA VAL A 480 -22.37 5.76 0.05
C VAL A 480 -20.87 5.94 -0.11
N ARG A 481 -20.39 7.17 0.03
CA ARG A 481 -18.96 7.50 -0.05
C ARG A 481 -18.31 7.44 1.32
N LEU A 482 -17.19 6.74 1.47
CA LEU A 482 -16.40 6.72 2.69
C LEU A 482 -15.11 7.55 2.51
N VAL A 483 -15.01 8.63 3.29
CA VAL A 483 -13.84 9.52 3.31
C VAL A 483 -12.98 9.18 4.51
N ALA A 484 -11.79 8.64 4.30
CA ALA A 484 -10.83 8.38 5.36
C ALA A 484 -10.18 9.67 5.85
N LEU A 485 -10.31 9.97 7.14
CA LEU A 485 -9.58 11.05 7.79
C LEU A 485 -8.32 10.46 8.44
N ASN A 486 -7.24 10.43 7.67
CA ASN A 486 -6.00 9.76 8.04
C ASN A 486 -5.13 10.67 8.91
N PHE A 487 -5.18 10.48 10.23
CA PHE A 487 -4.25 11.13 11.14
C PHE A 487 -2.89 10.46 10.99
N VAL A 488 -1.98 11.08 10.24
CA VAL A 488 -0.75 10.44 9.75
C VAL A 488 0.19 10.12 10.91
N HIS A 489 0.54 8.84 11.08
CA HIS A 489 1.58 8.39 12.02
C HIS A 489 2.75 7.82 11.22
N THR A 490 3.90 8.48 11.26
CA THR A 490 5.16 7.99 10.66
C THR A 490 6.18 7.66 11.75
N PRO A 491 7.15 6.77 11.51
CA PRO A 491 8.19 6.45 12.49
C PRO A 491 8.90 7.68 13.07
N GLU A 492 9.07 8.73 12.26
CA GLU A 492 9.72 9.98 12.63
C GLU A 492 8.85 10.86 13.53
N THR A 493 7.52 10.83 13.35
CA THR A 493 6.56 11.68 14.07
C THR A 493 5.97 11.01 15.31
N LEU A 494 6.11 9.68 15.47
CA LEU A 494 5.52 8.92 16.58
C LEU A 494 5.88 9.44 17.97
N ALA A 495 7.12 9.92 18.18
CA ALA A 495 7.54 10.46 19.47
C ALA A 495 6.79 11.75 19.83
N GLU A 496 6.67 12.66 18.87
CA GLU A 496 5.96 13.93 19.02
C GLU A 496 4.44 13.71 19.14
N ILE A 497 3.87 12.83 18.30
CA ILE A 497 2.45 12.45 18.39
C ILE A 497 2.14 11.88 19.78
N ARG A 498 3.02 11.05 20.33
CA ARG A 498 2.86 10.50 21.69
C ARG A 498 2.79 11.61 22.73
N GLU A 499 3.72 12.55 22.69
CA GLU A 499 3.76 13.68 23.64
C GLU A 499 2.52 14.56 23.53
N VAL A 500 2.19 15.00 22.31
CA VAL A 500 1.07 15.90 22.04
C VAL A 500 -0.26 15.28 22.44
N THR A 501 -0.50 14.03 22.06
CA THR A 501 -1.77 13.35 22.38
C THR A 501 -1.91 13.09 23.87
N GLN A 502 -0.84 12.70 24.57
CA GLN A 502 -0.85 12.53 26.02
C GLN A 502 -1.16 13.85 26.73
N ASN A 503 -0.49 14.94 26.36
CA ASN A 503 -0.73 16.26 26.92
C ASN A 503 -2.18 16.70 26.72
N ARG A 504 -2.77 16.45 25.54
CA ARG A 504 -4.19 16.77 25.26
C ARG A 504 -5.14 15.97 26.13
N VAL A 505 -4.90 14.68 26.31
CA VAL A 505 -5.77 13.82 27.13
C VAL A 505 -5.66 14.19 28.61
N LEU A 506 -4.44 14.49 29.10
CA LEU A 506 -4.21 14.92 30.48
C LEU A 506 -4.82 16.31 30.75
N ALA A 507 -4.62 17.27 29.85
CA ALA A 507 -5.18 18.63 29.98
C ALA A 507 -6.72 18.65 29.92
N ARG A 508 -7.34 17.69 29.23
CA ARG A 508 -8.80 17.52 29.18
C ARG A 508 -9.37 16.96 30.49
N GLY A 509 -8.54 16.36 31.35
CA GLY A 509 -8.94 15.82 32.65
C GLY A 509 -10.07 14.79 32.54
N ASP A 510 -11.00 14.81 33.49
CA ASP A 510 -12.14 13.86 33.54
C ASP A 510 -13.29 14.21 32.58
N ASN A 511 -13.12 15.21 31.71
CA ASN A 511 -14.06 15.51 30.62
C ASN A 511 -13.88 14.58 29.40
N HIS A 512 -13.03 13.55 29.53
CA HIS A 512 -12.92 12.47 28.55
C HIS A 512 -13.87 11.32 28.93
N GLN A 513 -14.73 10.90 28.00
CA GLN A 513 -15.84 9.96 28.26
C GLN A 513 -15.42 8.60 28.84
N THR A 514 -14.28 8.09 28.36
CA THR A 514 -13.79 6.72 28.61
C THR A 514 -12.59 6.68 29.57
N ILE A 515 -12.04 7.85 29.95
CA ILE A 515 -10.71 7.96 30.57
C ILE A 515 -10.76 9.01 31.69
N GLN A 516 -10.66 8.56 32.94
CA GLN A 516 -10.53 9.44 34.11
C GLN A 516 -9.06 9.87 34.27
N ALA A 517 -8.63 10.83 33.43
CA ALA A 517 -7.24 11.25 33.35
C ALA A 517 -6.72 11.91 34.65
N ALA A 518 -7.60 12.48 35.48
CA ALA A 518 -7.21 13.06 36.76
C ALA A 518 -7.03 12.02 37.87
N ALA A 519 -7.64 10.82 37.74
CA ALA A 519 -7.66 9.80 38.79
C ALA A 519 -6.51 8.76 38.70
N ASP A 520 -6.02 8.43 37.49
CA ASP A 520 -4.88 7.49 37.31
C ASP A 520 -4.11 7.75 35.98
N PRO A 521 -3.22 8.77 35.93
CA PRO A 521 -2.49 9.15 34.72
C PRO A 521 -1.68 8.01 34.08
N ASN A 522 -1.10 7.12 34.89
CA ASN A 522 -0.27 6.01 34.40
C ASN A 522 -1.08 4.96 33.64
N LYS A 523 -2.32 4.72 34.07
CA LYS A 523 -3.24 3.82 33.37
C LYS A 523 -3.70 4.41 32.04
N VAL A 524 -3.93 5.72 31.99
CA VAL A 524 -4.29 6.43 30.74
C VAL A 524 -3.16 6.33 29.72
N ILE A 525 -1.93 6.64 30.14
CA ILE A 525 -0.74 6.53 29.30
C ILE A 525 -0.60 5.10 28.75
N GLY A 526 -0.80 4.07 29.59
CA GLY A 526 -0.75 2.68 29.15
C GLY A 526 -1.81 2.29 28.11
N ILE A 527 -3.02 2.87 28.19
CA ILE A 527 -4.07 2.66 27.17
C ILE A 527 -3.69 3.35 25.86
N MET A 528 -3.23 4.59 25.93
CA MET A 528 -2.80 5.35 24.75
C MET A 528 -1.66 4.66 24.02
N GLU A 529 -0.67 4.15 24.76
CA GLU A 529 0.43 3.37 24.18
C GLU A 529 -0.07 2.10 23.49
N GLY A 530 -1.08 1.43 24.04
CA GLY A 530 -1.71 0.28 23.40
C GLY A 530 -2.41 0.59 22.07
N PHE A 531 -2.90 1.81 21.87
CA PHE A 531 -3.44 2.25 20.58
C PHE A 531 -2.32 2.60 19.59
N ILE A 532 -1.26 3.25 20.05
CA ILE A 532 -0.07 3.56 19.23
C ILE A 532 0.60 2.26 18.73
N GLN A 533 0.82 1.28 19.62
CA GLN A 533 1.49 0.01 19.28
C GLN A 533 0.71 -0.85 18.29
N ARG A 534 -0.62 -0.73 18.29
CA ARG A 534 -1.49 -1.51 17.39
C ARG A 534 -1.93 -0.73 16.15
N PHE A 535 -1.51 0.53 16.01
CA PHE A 535 -1.86 1.35 14.86
C PHE A 535 -1.24 0.76 13.60
N GLU A 536 -2.09 0.45 12.62
CA GLU A 536 -1.70 0.00 11.29
C GLU A 536 -1.93 1.14 10.32
N ALA A 537 -0.85 1.75 9.82
CA ALA A 537 -0.90 2.85 8.88
C ALA A 537 -1.81 2.53 7.68
N LEU A 538 -2.57 3.54 7.23
CA LEU A 538 -3.40 3.42 6.04
C LEU A 538 -2.51 3.16 4.82
N ASN A 539 -2.93 2.22 3.97
CA ASN A 539 -2.26 1.93 2.69
C ASN A 539 -3.25 2.02 1.53
N PRO A 540 -3.34 3.15 0.80
CA PRO A 540 -4.35 3.36 -0.24
C PRO A 540 -4.24 2.39 -1.43
N TYR A 541 -3.15 1.65 -1.52
CA TYR A 541 -2.87 0.73 -2.62
C TYR A 541 -3.16 -0.74 -2.28
N ALA A 542 -3.71 -1.01 -1.09
CA ALA A 542 -3.99 -2.37 -0.65
C ALA A 542 -5.30 -2.47 0.13
N ALA A 543 -6.08 -3.52 -0.15
CA ALA A 543 -7.28 -3.84 0.63
C ALA A 543 -6.98 -3.89 2.14
N PRO A 544 -7.90 -3.44 3.01
CA PRO A 544 -9.19 -2.86 2.68
C PRO A 544 -9.11 -1.36 2.32
N ASP A 545 -7.96 -0.73 2.51
CA ASP A 545 -7.82 0.73 2.48
C ASP A 545 -7.92 1.32 1.06
N ASP A 546 -7.76 0.50 0.02
CA ASP A 546 -8.09 0.85 -1.37
C ASP A 546 -9.61 0.93 -1.64
N GLY A 547 -10.44 0.66 -0.62
CA GLY A 547 -11.90 0.79 -0.66
C GLY A 547 -12.45 2.13 -0.18
N PHE A 548 -11.62 3.07 0.31
CA PHE A 548 -12.05 4.43 0.62
C PHE A 548 -12.11 5.29 -0.66
N ASP A 549 -13.15 6.10 -0.81
CA ASP A 549 -13.35 6.97 -1.99
C ASP A 549 -12.42 8.18 -1.97
N THR A 550 -12.08 8.68 -0.79
CA THR A 550 -11.22 9.85 -0.60
C THR A 550 -10.42 9.68 0.68
N ILE A 551 -9.17 10.15 0.67
CA ILE A 551 -8.30 10.15 1.86
C ILE A 551 -7.86 11.59 2.10
N ILE A 552 -8.12 12.09 3.30
CA ILE A 552 -7.73 13.41 3.78
C ILE A 552 -6.71 13.20 4.89
N ASP A 553 -5.46 13.56 4.61
CA ASP A 553 -4.37 13.48 5.59
C ASP A 553 -4.46 14.65 6.58
N LEU A 554 -4.50 14.31 7.86
CA LEU A 554 -4.52 15.23 9.00
C LEU A 554 -3.25 15.03 9.83
N ASP A 555 -2.78 16.09 10.47
CA ASP A 555 -1.57 16.06 11.29
C ASP A 555 -1.94 15.94 12.78
N PRO A 556 -1.65 14.80 13.45
CA PRO A 556 -2.01 14.63 14.85
C PRO A 556 -1.29 15.61 15.79
N THR A 557 -0.16 16.18 15.37
CA THR A 557 0.64 17.14 16.16
C THR A 557 0.03 18.55 16.13
N LEU A 558 -0.67 18.91 15.04
CA LEU A 558 -1.36 20.20 14.89
C LEU A 558 -2.65 20.26 15.72
N SER A 559 -3.09 21.48 16.03
CA SER A 559 -4.33 21.70 16.79
C SER A 559 -5.56 21.20 16.03
N SER A 560 -6.60 20.79 16.76
CA SER A 560 -7.88 20.39 16.15
C SER A 560 -8.46 21.48 15.24
N ARG A 561 -8.20 22.76 15.54
CA ARG A 561 -8.60 23.91 14.71
C ARG A 561 -7.91 23.93 13.35
N LYS A 562 -6.61 23.61 13.28
CA LYS A 562 -5.88 23.54 12.00
C LYS A 562 -6.27 22.31 11.19
N ASN A 563 -6.51 21.18 11.85
CA ASN A 563 -7.03 19.99 11.18
C ASN A 563 -8.48 20.18 10.69
N LEU A 564 -9.31 20.92 11.43
CA LEU A 564 -10.68 21.27 11.01
C LEU A 564 -10.67 22.11 9.73
N GLU A 565 -9.83 23.14 9.67
CA GLU A 565 -9.64 23.98 8.48
C GLU A 565 -9.13 23.18 7.28
N THR A 566 -8.14 22.31 7.50
CA THR A 566 -7.62 21.40 6.46
C THR A 566 -8.72 20.47 5.94
N LEU A 567 -9.49 19.89 6.85
CA LEU A 567 -10.60 19.00 6.52
C LEU A 567 -11.69 19.70 5.71
N ILE A 568 -12.15 20.86 6.17
CA ILE A 568 -13.20 21.64 5.49
C ILE A 568 -12.71 22.10 4.11
N SER A 569 -11.46 22.57 3.99
CA SER A 569 -10.88 22.95 2.71
C SER A 569 -10.83 21.78 1.73
N GLN A 570 -10.33 20.61 2.15
CA GLN A 570 -10.25 19.44 1.28
C GLN A 570 -11.63 18.86 0.92
N LEU A 571 -12.56 18.84 1.88
CA LEU A 571 -13.94 18.43 1.61
C LEU A 571 -14.63 19.40 0.65
N HIS A 572 -14.43 20.71 0.78
CA HIS A 572 -15.01 21.69 -0.14
C HIS A 572 -14.43 21.58 -1.55
N THR A 573 -13.13 21.31 -1.67
CA THR A 573 -12.51 21.04 -2.98
C THR A 573 -13.04 19.75 -3.62
N THR A 574 -13.26 18.70 -2.82
CA THR A 574 -13.62 17.38 -3.35
C THR A 574 -15.13 17.21 -3.53
N TYR A 575 -15.91 17.80 -2.62
CA TYR A 575 -17.36 17.67 -2.48
C TYR A 575 -18.01 19.06 -2.23
N PRO A 576 -17.87 20.03 -3.15
CA PRO A 576 -18.37 21.40 -2.98
C PRO A 576 -19.87 21.47 -2.62
N LYS A 577 -20.70 20.56 -3.16
CA LYS A 577 -22.15 20.51 -2.90
C LYS A 577 -22.56 20.01 -1.51
N LEU A 578 -21.60 19.59 -0.66
CA LEU A 578 -21.88 19.32 0.76
C LEU A 578 -22.01 20.60 1.60
N PHE A 579 -21.57 21.73 1.05
CA PHE A 579 -21.57 23.03 1.73
C PHE A 579 -22.70 23.89 1.15
N PHE A 580 -23.38 24.66 2.00
CA PHE A 580 -24.31 25.71 1.57
C PHE A 580 -23.52 26.97 1.16
N GLU A 581 -24.18 27.95 0.53
CA GLU A 581 -23.55 29.01 -0.30
C GLU A 581 -22.38 29.79 0.36
N ASP A 582 -22.31 29.89 1.69
CA ASP A 582 -21.22 30.57 2.42
C ASP A 582 -20.36 29.58 3.22
N MET A 583 -19.04 29.60 2.97
CA MET A 583 -18.05 28.85 3.75
C MET A 583 -17.78 29.51 5.11
N PRO A 584 -17.50 28.73 6.17
CA PRO A 584 -17.24 29.29 7.50
C PRO A 584 -15.97 30.15 7.49
N THR A 585 -16.05 31.29 8.16
CA THR A 585 -14.94 32.22 8.39
C THR A 585 -13.94 31.64 9.40
N SER A 586 -12.77 32.29 9.53
CA SER A 586 -11.81 31.87 10.56
C SER A 586 -12.40 31.98 11.97
N GLU A 587 -13.20 33.02 12.21
CA GLU A 587 -13.93 33.24 13.46
C GLU A 587 -14.94 32.11 13.74
N ASP A 588 -15.70 31.68 12.74
CA ASP A 588 -16.66 30.56 12.88
C ASP A 588 -15.95 29.26 13.25
N LEU A 589 -14.78 29.00 12.64
CA LEU A 589 -13.97 27.82 12.95
C LEU A 589 -13.40 27.87 14.37
N ASP A 590 -12.99 29.05 14.84
CA ASP A 590 -12.51 29.25 16.21
C ASP A 590 -13.63 29.09 17.24
N GLU A 591 -14.82 29.63 16.94
CA GLU A 591 -16.03 29.46 17.74
C GLU A 591 -16.46 27.98 17.82
N ALA A 592 -16.52 27.28 16.69
CA ALA A 592 -16.90 25.87 16.64
C ALA A 592 -15.96 24.99 17.48
N ILE A 593 -14.65 25.28 17.46
CA ILE A 593 -13.66 24.59 18.31
C ILE A 593 -13.86 24.94 19.78
N LYS A 594 -14.13 26.21 20.10
CA LYS A 594 -14.41 26.65 21.47
C LYS A 594 -15.64 25.93 22.03
N ILE A 595 -16.73 25.87 21.27
CA ILE A 595 -17.98 25.16 21.63
C ILE A 595 -17.72 23.66 21.81
N ALA A 596 -17.01 23.04 20.86
CA ALA A 596 -16.63 21.62 20.96
C ALA A 596 -15.78 21.30 22.21
N MET A 597 -15.07 22.28 22.76
CA MET A 597 -14.24 22.14 23.97
C MET A 597 -14.96 22.55 25.25
N SER A 598 -15.94 23.47 25.21
CA SER A 598 -16.69 23.97 26.38
C SER A 598 -17.98 23.20 26.67
N ASP A 599 -18.71 22.79 25.63
CA ASP A 599 -20.05 22.20 25.74
C ASP A 599 -20.03 20.66 25.70
N TYR A 600 -18.85 20.05 25.52
CA TYR A 600 -18.69 18.61 25.58
C TYR A 600 -18.96 18.08 27.00
N LYS A 601 -20.17 17.59 27.22
CA LYS A 601 -20.52 16.74 28.36
C LYS A 601 -20.64 15.30 27.84
N PRO A 602 -19.84 14.35 28.33
CA PRO A 602 -19.99 12.96 27.89
C PRO A 602 -21.41 12.44 28.19
N ASP A 603 -22.14 12.00 27.17
CA ASP A 603 -23.52 11.47 27.28
C ASP A 603 -23.63 10.30 28.25
N ILE A 604 -22.58 9.47 28.29
CA ILE A 604 -22.46 8.35 29.22
C ILE A 604 -21.09 8.39 29.87
N ARG A 605 -21.03 8.61 31.19
CA ARG A 605 -19.78 8.51 31.97
C ARG A 605 -19.50 7.06 32.33
N HIS A 606 -18.38 6.52 31.86
CA HIS A 606 -17.90 5.24 32.35
C HIS A 606 -17.18 5.45 33.69
N GLU A 607 -17.87 5.20 34.81
CA GLU A 607 -17.19 5.06 36.09
C GLU A 607 -16.31 3.82 36.07
N VAL A 608 -15.00 4.00 36.25
CA VAL A 608 -14.10 2.90 36.58
C VAL A 608 -14.04 2.77 38.11
N GLY A 609 -15.22 2.56 38.72
CA GLY A 609 -15.40 2.39 40.16
C GLY A 609 -15.70 0.95 40.56
N PRO A 610 -15.22 0.47 41.73
CA PRO A 610 -15.37 -0.91 42.14
C PRO A 610 -16.79 -1.18 42.64
N LYS A 611 -17.57 -1.85 41.77
CA LYS A 611 -18.68 -2.78 42.06
C LYS A 611 -20.10 -2.27 41.83
N GLY A 612 -20.74 -2.89 40.83
CA GLY A 612 -22.03 -3.53 41.08
C GLY A 612 -21.83 -4.73 42.02
N GLY A 613 -22.20 -4.55 43.29
CA GLY A 613 -22.36 -5.60 44.31
C GLY A 613 -21.37 -5.60 45.48
N PHE A 614 -21.63 -4.78 46.52
CA PHE A 614 -21.10 -4.96 47.88
C PHE A 614 -22.23 -5.21 48.88
N LYS A 615 -22.24 -6.44 49.47
CA LYS A 615 -22.41 -6.80 50.91
C LYS A 615 -23.78 -6.61 51.64
N PRO A 616 -23.98 -7.21 52.84
CA PRO A 616 -23.85 -8.63 53.27
C PRO A 616 -24.99 -9.04 54.28
N PRO A 617 -25.07 -10.28 54.82
CA PRO A 617 -25.86 -10.56 56.03
C PRO A 617 -25.03 -10.41 57.32
N ASN A 618 -25.68 -9.92 58.38
CA ASN A 618 -25.18 -9.63 59.73
C ASN A 618 -24.23 -10.69 60.36
N LYS A 619 -23.21 -10.21 61.08
CA LYS A 619 -22.71 -10.84 62.32
C LYS A 619 -23.19 -10.02 63.52
N LYS A 620 -23.80 -10.66 64.52
CA LYS A 620 -23.95 -10.10 65.88
C LYS A 620 -22.61 -10.15 66.62
N GLY A 621 -22.33 -9.13 67.44
CA GLY A 621 -21.29 -9.04 68.49
C GLY A 621 -20.04 -8.27 68.04
N GLN A 622 -19.88 -6.98 68.39
CA GLN A 622 -19.15 -6.43 69.56
C GLN A 622 -17.64 -6.80 69.54
N GLN A 623 -16.63 -5.92 69.69
CA GLN A 623 -16.51 -4.55 70.22
C GLN A 623 -15.13 -3.95 69.83
N ALA A 624 -15.03 -2.62 69.88
CA ALA A 624 -13.86 -1.77 70.17
C ALA A 624 -12.70 -1.57 69.16
N SER A 625 -12.76 -0.41 68.46
CA SER A 625 -11.83 0.75 68.42
C SER A 625 -10.33 0.63 68.81
N PRO A 626 -9.47 1.62 68.48
CA PRO A 626 -8.91 1.91 67.14
C PRO A 626 -7.37 2.17 67.19
N ARG A 627 -6.65 2.03 66.08
CA ARG A 627 -5.68 3.03 65.52
C ARG A 627 -4.61 2.42 64.61
N GLU A 628 -4.43 3.15 63.52
CA GLU A 628 -3.18 3.49 62.84
C GLU A 628 -2.36 2.42 62.10
N LYS A 629 -2.49 2.54 60.77
CA LYS A 629 -1.39 2.69 59.79
C LYS A 629 -0.26 1.66 59.87
N GLN A 630 -0.37 0.67 59.00
CA GLN A 630 0.68 0.34 58.02
C GLN A 630 0.04 -0.34 56.81
N GLN A 631 0.30 0.20 55.62
CA GLN A 631 -0.06 -0.42 54.34
C GLN A 631 0.82 -1.66 54.10
N PRO A 632 0.27 -2.84 53.80
CA PRO A 632 0.91 -3.80 52.92
C PRO A 632 0.46 -3.52 51.48
N LYS A 633 1.43 -3.43 50.57
CA LYS A 633 1.25 -3.34 49.11
C LYS A 633 0.27 -4.43 48.65
N VAL A 634 -0.77 -4.07 47.88
CA VAL A 634 -1.65 -5.05 47.21
C VAL A 634 -1.37 -5.04 45.71
N ALA A 635 -0.93 -6.21 45.25
CA ALA A 635 -0.57 -6.56 43.88
C ALA A 635 -1.77 -6.52 42.90
N LYS A 636 -1.48 -6.22 41.64
CA LYS A 636 -2.40 -6.25 40.49
C LYS A 636 -2.94 -7.66 40.27
N LYS A 637 -4.26 -7.82 40.06
CA LYS A 637 -4.86 -9.12 39.69
C LYS A 637 -4.46 -9.51 38.25
N PRO A 638 -3.93 -10.73 38.02
CA PRO A 638 -3.51 -11.22 36.70
C PRO A 638 -4.70 -11.60 35.79
N ARG A 639 -4.44 -11.62 34.47
CA ARG A 639 -5.42 -12.03 33.44
C ARG A 639 -5.81 -13.50 33.64
N PRO A 640 -7.07 -13.92 33.40
CA PRO A 640 -7.46 -15.31 33.60
C PRO A 640 -6.90 -16.19 32.49
N MET A 641 -6.40 -17.37 32.88
CA MET A 641 -5.91 -18.44 32.00
C MET A 641 -7.03 -18.95 31.07
N GLU A 642 -6.73 -19.12 29.78
CA GLU A 642 -7.66 -19.65 28.76
C GLU A 642 -7.39 -21.12 28.47
N TYR A 643 -6.13 -21.51 28.29
CA TYR A 643 -5.73 -22.92 28.19
C TYR A 643 -4.24 -23.07 28.49
N VAL A 644 -3.82 -24.32 28.73
CA VAL A 644 -2.42 -24.71 28.87
C VAL A 644 -2.08 -25.65 27.73
N SER A 645 -0.90 -25.48 27.14
CA SER A 645 -0.48 -26.28 25.99
C SER A 645 1.02 -26.53 25.94
N VAL A 646 1.42 -27.62 25.32
CA VAL A 646 2.81 -27.86 24.91
C VAL A 646 3.00 -27.29 23.50
N THR A 647 3.74 -26.18 23.37
CA THR A 647 4.08 -25.59 22.08
C THR A 647 5.25 -26.36 21.45
N LEU A 648 5.13 -26.70 20.16
CA LEU A 648 6.08 -27.56 19.45
C LEU A 648 6.77 -26.80 18.29
N PRO A 649 8.05 -27.08 18.00
CA PRO A 649 8.77 -26.48 16.88
C PRO A 649 8.10 -26.79 15.54
N ARG A 650 7.72 -25.73 14.80
CA ARG A 650 7.01 -25.84 13.53
C ARG A 650 7.69 -26.77 12.53
N LYS A 651 9.01 -26.67 12.42
CA LYS A 651 9.81 -27.45 11.47
C LYS A 651 9.67 -28.96 11.74
N ALA A 652 9.80 -29.40 12.99
CA ALA A 652 9.71 -30.82 13.34
C ALA A 652 8.34 -31.44 12.99
N ILE A 653 7.26 -30.68 13.16
CA ILE A 653 5.90 -31.15 12.83
C ILE A 653 5.71 -31.23 11.31
N LEU A 654 6.20 -30.25 10.55
CA LEU A 654 6.12 -30.28 9.09
C LEU A 654 6.96 -31.41 8.49
N ASP A 655 8.19 -31.60 8.98
CA ASP A 655 9.07 -32.67 8.53
C ASP A 655 8.43 -34.05 8.78
N ALA A 656 7.77 -34.26 9.93
CA ALA A 656 7.04 -35.49 10.22
C ALA A 656 5.83 -35.71 9.31
N LEU A 657 5.08 -34.65 8.98
CA LEU A 657 3.96 -34.72 8.03
C LEU A 657 4.45 -35.03 6.61
N GLU A 658 5.48 -34.32 6.13
CA GLU A 658 6.03 -34.51 4.79
C GLU A 658 6.59 -35.92 4.62
N ASN A 659 7.35 -36.43 5.60
CA ASN A 659 7.88 -37.79 5.57
C ASN A 659 6.76 -38.85 5.56
N ALA A 660 5.74 -38.68 6.40
CA ALA A 660 4.62 -39.63 6.47
C ALA A 660 3.78 -39.66 5.18
N PHE A 661 3.70 -38.56 4.44
CA PHE A 661 2.98 -38.50 3.17
C PHE A 661 3.86 -38.76 1.93
N ALA A 662 5.19 -38.83 2.07
CA ALA A 662 6.12 -39.03 0.95
C ALA A 662 6.02 -40.42 0.29
N SER A 663 5.65 -41.45 1.05
CA SER A 663 5.66 -42.85 0.61
C SER A 663 4.26 -43.44 0.31
N ILE A 664 3.22 -42.60 0.25
CA ILE A 664 1.82 -43.05 0.21
C ILE A 664 1.12 -42.63 -1.09
N SER A 665 0.20 -43.47 -1.59
CA SER A 665 -0.59 -43.19 -2.80
C SER A 665 -1.24 -41.80 -2.81
N THR A 666 -1.32 -41.19 -4.00
CA THR A 666 -1.83 -39.82 -4.23
C THR A 666 -3.22 -39.54 -3.62
N ASN A 667 -4.07 -40.56 -3.47
CA ASN A 667 -5.40 -40.40 -2.91
C ASN A 667 -5.39 -40.12 -1.39
N LYS A 668 -4.49 -40.75 -0.62
CA LYS A 668 -4.39 -40.52 0.84
C LYS A 668 -3.75 -39.17 1.18
N GLY A 669 -2.87 -38.64 0.32
CA GLY A 669 -2.27 -37.31 0.49
C GLY A 669 -3.09 -36.12 -0.04
N LYS A 670 -4.31 -36.34 -0.56
CA LYS A 670 -5.12 -35.29 -1.21
C LYS A 670 -5.50 -34.16 -0.25
N PHE A 671 -5.98 -34.50 0.95
CA PHE A 671 -6.42 -33.49 1.91
C PHE A 671 -5.26 -32.66 2.46
N PHE A 672 -4.11 -33.29 2.75
CA PHE A 672 -2.92 -32.54 3.17
C PHE A 672 -2.43 -31.54 2.12
N ARG A 673 -2.38 -31.95 0.84
CA ARG A 673 -2.03 -31.05 -0.27
C ARG A 673 -3.03 -29.91 -0.42
N GLN A 674 -4.33 -30.20 -0.28
CA GLN A 674 -5.36 -29.17 -0.27
C GLN A 674 -5.11 -28.15 0.87
N LEU A 675 -4.75 -28.59 2.07
CA LEU A 675 -4.40 -27.69 3.18
C LEU A 675 -3.16 -26.85 2.86
N GLN A 676 -2.16 -27.41 2.17
CA GLN A 676 -0.97 -26.66 1.73
C GLN A 676 -1.30 -25.61 0.65
N GLU A 677 -2.02 -25.99 -0.40
CA GLU A 677 -2.39 -25.11 -1.52
C GLU A 677 -3.30 -23.96 -1.07
N THR A 678 -4.22 -24.24 -0.14
CA THR A 678 -5.14 -23.24 0.43
C THR A 678 -4.56 -22.48 1.61
N ARG A 679 -3.29 -22.74 1.97
CA ARG A 679 -2.58 -22.13 3.13
C ARG A 679 -3.33 -22.28 4.45
N ARG A 680 -3.93 -23.45 4.67
CA ARG A 680 -4.75 -23.80 5.83
C ARG A 680 -4.05 -24.68 6.87
N VAL A 681 -2.78 -25.04 6.64
CA VAL A 681 -1.91 -25.60 7.69
C VAL A 681 -1.65 -24.54 8.76
N GLN A 682 -1.78 -24.90 10.04
CA GLN A 682 -1.64 -23.95 11.14
C GLN A 682 -0.24 -23.30 11.17
N PRO A 683 -0.13 -22.00 11.51
CA PRO A 683 1.15 -21.32 11.60
C PRO A 683 1.96 -21.74 12.83
N GLU A 684 1.30 -22.25 13.87
CA GLU A 684 1.90 -22.73 15.12
C GLU A 684 1.24 -24.05 15.52
N PHE A 685 2.02 -24.96 16.11
CA PHE A 685 1.54 -26.27 16.55
C PHE A 685 1.68 -26.42 18.05
N HIS A 686 0.65 -27.00 18.66
CA HIS A 686 0.64 -27.29 20.09
C HIS A 686 -0.25 -28.47 20.43
N VAL A 687 0.04 -29.13 21.55
CA VAL A 687 -0.86 -30.09 22.22
C VAL A 687 -1.58 -29.35 23.35
N THR A 688 -2.91 -29.26 23.30
CA THR A 688 -3.68 -28.68 24.41
C THR A 688 -3.75 -29.67 25.58
N LEU A 689 -3.27 -29.26 26.76
CA LEU A 689 -3.34 -30.05 27.98
C LEU A 689 -4.70 -29.89 28.67
N ILE A 690 -5.16 -28.65 28.82
CA ILE A 690 -6.48 -28.33 29.34
C ILE A 690 -6.95 -26.96 28.83
N HIS A 691 -8.23 -26.85 28.44
CA HIS A 691 -8.88 -25.59 28.11
C HIS A 691 -9.83 -25.18 29.24
N ARG A 692 -10.02 -23.87 29.41
CA ARG A 692 -10.98 -23.27 30.35
C ARG A 692 -12.40 -23.84 30.25
N ALA A 693 -12.83 -24.31 29.07
CA ALA A 693 -14.14 -24.94 28.90
C ALA A 693 -14.24 -26.25 29.70
N SER A 694 -13.12 -26.94 29.91
CA SER A 694 -13.01 -28.20 30.65
C SER A 694 -12.64 -28.01 32.13
N SER A 695 -12.52 -26.76 32.62
CA SER A 695 -12.09 -26.50 33.99
C SER A 695 -13.09 -26.96 35.05
N LYS A 696 -14.39 -26.96 34.72
CA LYS A 696 -15.43 -27.44 35.62
C LYS A 696 -15.49 -28.97 35.70
N SER A 697 -15.16 -29.66 34.61
CA SER A 697 -15.16 -31.12 34.55
C SER A 697 -13.86 -31.75 35.05
N HIS A 698 -12.75 -31.00 35.02
CA HIS A 698 -11.42 -31.42 35.52
C HIS A 698 -10.82 -30.34 36.45
N PRO A 699 -11.45 -30.08 37.61
CA PRO A 699 -11.06 -28.99 38.49
C PRO A 699 -9.68 -29.19 39.13
N ASP A 700 -9.29 -30.44 39.37
CA ASP A 700 -8.00 -30.86 39.91
C ASP A 700 -6.84 -30.52 38.95
N VAL A 701 -6.95 -30.88 37.67
CA VAL A 701 -5.94 -30.56 36.64
C VAL A 701 -5.89 -29.06 36.36
N TRP A 702 -7.04 -28.38 36.33
CA TRP A 702 -7.10 -26.93 36.16
C TRP A 702 -6.45 -26.18 37.33
N GLN A 703 -6.68 -26.64 38.57
CA GLN A 703 -6.08 -26.06 39.76
C GLN A 703 -4.56 -26.28 39.77
N LYS A 704 -4.08 -27.49 39.48
CA LYS A 704 -2.65 -27.82 39.35
C LYS A 704 -1.91 -26.81 38.46
N TYR A 705 -2.44 -26.55 37.26
CA TYR A 705 -1.80 -25.59 36.36
C TYR A 705 -2.00 -24.12 36.75
N SER A 706 -3.13 -23.79 37.39
CA SER A 706 -3.35 -22.45 37.92
C SER A 706 -2.34 -22.11 39.01
N ASP A 707 -2.04 -23.08 39.89
CA ASP A 707 -1.05 -22.93 40.96
C ASP A 707 0.36 -22.77 40.38
N MET A 708 0.76 -23.63 39.44
CA MET A 708 2.04 -23.49 38.73
C MET A 708 2.17 -22.12 38.04
N ASN A 709 1.09 -21.60 37.46
CA ASN A 709 1.07 -20.28 36.84
C ASN A 709 1.19 -19.13 37.86
N THR A 710 0.69 -19.28 39.09
CA THR A 710 0.85 -18.25 40.14
C THR A 710 2.27 -18.13 40.66
N LEU A 711 3.11 -19.16 40.44
CA LEU A 711 4.51 -19.18 40.83
C LEU A 711 5.45 -18.55 39.77
N LEU A 712 4.91 -18.15 38.61
CA LEU A 712 5.68 -17.46 37.56
C LEU A 712 5.73 -15.95 37.83
N ASP A 713 6.91 -15.35 37.63
CA ASP A 713 7.06 -13.89 37.60
C ASP A 713 6.25 -13.30 36.44
N GLY A 714 5.57 -12.18 36.67
CA GLY A 714 4.42 -11.69 35.88
C GLY A 714 4.62 -11.37 34.38
N TRP A 715 5.78 -11.69 33.81
CA TRP A 715 6.11 -11.57 32.39
C TRP A 715 6.42 -12.92 31.71
N ASP A 716 6.64 -13.99 32.47
CA ASP A 716 6.89 -15.33 31.94
C ASP A 716 5.58 -16.13 31.85
N ASN A 717 5.43 -16.91 30.78
CA ASN A 717 4.31 -17.81 30.58
C ASN A 717 4.74 -19.27 30.36
N LYS A 718 6.03 -19.57 30.50
CA LYS A 718 6.59 -20.92 30.44
C LYS A 718 6.45 -21.61 31.80
N LEU A 719 5.78 -22.77 31.82
CA LEU A 719 5.68 -23.62 33.03
C LEU A 719 6.78 -24.68 33.10
N GLY A 720 7.37 -25.05 31.96
CA GLY A 720 8.41 -26.06 31.88
C GLY A 720 8.57 -26.59 30.46
N ASP A 721 9.35 -27.66 30.33
CA ASP A 721 9.57 -28.36 29.07
C ASP A 721 8.88 -29.73 29.12
N CYS A 722 8.48 -30.23 27.95
CA CYS A 722 7.73 -31.47 27.79
C CYS A 722 8.03 -32.10 26.44
N GLN A 723 8.50 -33.33 26.45
CA GLN A 723 8.68 -34.16 25.26
C GLN A 723 7.36 -34.76 24.80
N VAL A 724 7.12 -34.71 23.49
CA VAL A 724 5.90 -35.22 22.85
C VAL A 724 6.27 -36.17 21.71
N MET A 725 5.82 -37.41 21.79
CA MET A 725 5.99 -38.42 20.75
C MET A 725 4.84 -38.34 19.74
N LEU A 726 5.15 -38.28 18.45
CA LEU A 726 4.15 -38.27 17.38
C LEU A 726 3.85 -39.70 16.94
N GLU A 727 2.58 -40.13 16.95
CA GLU A 727 2.23 -41.52 16.66
C GLU A 727 1.59 -41.71 15.29
N LYS A 728 0.53 -40.94 15.00
CA LYS A 728 -0.30 -41.14 13.81
C LYS A 728 -0.90 -39.84 13.32
N ILE A 729 -1.18 -39.75 12.02
CA ILE A 729 -1.92 -38.66 11.39
C ILE A 729 -3.32 -39.18 11.08
N VAL A 730 -4.35 -38.46 11.53
CA VAL A 730 -5.77 -38.79 11.31
C VAL A 730 -6.47 -37.59 10.68
N TRP A 731 -7.30 -37.83 9.66
CA TRP A 731 -8.05 -36.76 8.99
C TRP A 731 -9.38 -37.24 8.42
N ASP A 732 -10.29 -36.30 8.18
CA ASP A 732 -11.47 -36.47 7.32
C ASP A 732 -11.50 -35.39 6.23
N ASP A 733 -12.66 -35.11 5.64
CA ASP A 733 -12.81 -34.05 4.63
C ASP A 733 -12.88 -32.63 5.24
N ARG A 734 -12.79 -32.48 6.57
CA ARG A 734 -12.94 -31.22 7.31
C ARG A 734 -11.68 -30.83 8.07
N ILE A 735 -10.99 -31.76 8.73
CA ILE A 735 -9.88 -31.46 9.64
C ILE A 735 -8.82 -32.56 9.68
N MET A 736 -7.57 -32.17 9.92
CA MET A 736 -6.44 -33.08 10.08
C MET A 736 -5.76 -32.84 11.43
N ALA A 737 -5.41 -33.92 12.13
CA ALA A 737 -4.71 -33.88 13.41
C ALA A 737 -3.64 -34.98 13.50
N ILE A 738 -2.60 -34.73 14.29
CA ILE A 738 -1.58 -35.73 14.67
C ILE A 738 -1.92 -36.22 16.08
N VAL A 739 -2.10 -37.52 16.24
CA VAL A 739 -2.17 -38.19 17.54
C VAL A 739 -0.78 -38.15 18.19
N ALA A 740 -0.74 -37.64 19.41
CA ALA A 740 0.48 -37.38 20.14
C ALA A 740 0.43 -38.02 21.52
N ARG A 741 1.59 -38.43 22.04
CA ARG A 741 1.74 -38.92 23.41
C ARG A 741 2.70 -38.02 24.17
N ILE A 742 2.28 -37.58 25.34
CA ILE A 742 3.13 -36.86 26.29
C ILE A 742 4.07 -37.89 26.94
N VAL A 743 5.37 -37.70 26.79
CA VAL A 743 6.39 -38.66 27.25
C VAL A 743 6.77 -38.39 28.71
N ASP A 744 6.91 -37.11 29.08
CA ASP A 744 7.36 -36.73 30.41
C ASP A 744 6.26 -36.89 31.47
N SER A 745 6.61 -37.52 32.59
CA SER A 745 5.74 -37.62 33.76
C SER A 745 5.59 -36.25 34.42
N GLY A 746 4.35 -35.78 34.61
CA GLY A 746 4.06 -34.52 35.31
C GLY A 746 3.13 -33.57 34.55
N TRP A 747 2.88 -33.81 33.26
CA TRP A 747 1.97 -33.03 32.44
C TRP A 747 0.69 -33.83 32.13
N ASP A 748 -0.44 -33.44 32.74
CA ASP A 748 -1.74 -34.10 32.55
C ASP A 748 -2.51 -33.47 31.39
N CYS A 749 -2.91 -34.29 30.41
CA CYS A 749 -3.80 -33.89 29.33
C CYS A 749 -5.21 -34.45 29.59
N VAL A 750 -6.22 -33.57 29.58
CA VAL A 750 -7.62 -33.98 29.80
C VAL A 750 -8.34 -34.42 28.52
N ASN A 751 -7.74 -34.19 27.36
CA ASN A 751 -8.30 -34.69 26.10
C ASN A 751 -8.10 -36.21 26.07
N THR A 752 -9.16 -36.96 25.75
CA THR A 752 -9.12 -38.42 25.64
C THR A 752 -8.01 -38.90 24.70
N VAL A 753 -7.73 -38.15 23.64
CA VAL A 753 -6.58 -38.33 22.76
C VAL A 753 -5.81 -37.02 22.72
N ALA A 754 -4.59 -37.02 23.24
CA ALA A 754 -3.67 -35.91 23.06
C ALA A 754 -3.32 -35.78 21.57
N HIS A 755 -3.40 -34.56 21.04
CA HIS A 755 -3.25 -34.34 19.62
C HIS A 755 -2.80 -32.93 19.27
N ILE A 756 -2.31 -32.79 18.05
CA ILE A 756 -1.92 -31.53 17.41
C ILE A 756 -2.86 -31.32 16.22
N THR A 757 -3.57 -30.19 16.17
CA THR A 757 -4.36 -29.87 14.98
C THR A 757 -3.44 -29.36 13.87
N VAL A 758 -3.47 -30.01 12.70
CA VAL A 758 -2.62 -29.65 11.54
C VAL A 758 -3.24 -28.52 10.73
N GLY A 759 -4.55 -28.59 10.46
CA GLY A 759 -5.25 -27.61 9.64
C GLY A 759 -6.72 -27.96 9.43
N THR A 760 -7.51 -26.98 9.02
CA THR A 760 -8.95 -27.09 8.80
C THR A 760 -9.31 -26.74 7.36
N ARG A 761 -10.34 -27.36 6.78
CA ARG A 761 -10.75 -27.11 5.38
C ARG A 761 -11.14 -25.63 5.14
N GLY A 762 -11.78 -25.00 6.12
CA GLY A 762 -12.32 -23.64 6.03
C GLY A 762 -12.44 -22.98 7.42
N GLU A 763 -12.85 -21.71 7.45
CA GLU A 763 -13.02 -20.94 8.70
C GLU A 763 -14.26 -21.35 9.50
N ASP A 764 -15.20 -22.03 8.84
CA ASP A 764 -16.38 -22.64 9.43
C ASP A 764 -16.05 -23.85 10.31
N VAL A 765 -14.87 -24.46 10.11
CA VAL A 765 -14.37 -25.61 10.88
C VAL A 765 -13.43 -25.13 11.98
N LYS A 766 -13.82 -25.35 13.25
CA LYS A 766 -13.02 -24.91 14.41
C LYS A 766 -11.98 -25.97 14.78
N PRO A 767 -10.75 -25.59 15.18
CA PRO A 767 -9.72 -26.55 15.61
C PRO A 767 -10.14 -27.52 16.72
N LYS A 768 -11.12 -27.13 17.56
CA LYS A 768 -11.67 -28.03 18.59
C LYS A 768 -12.30 -29.30 18.03
N GLU A 769 -12.78 -29.27 16.77
CA GLU A 769 -13.39 -30.40 16.07
C GLU A 769 -12.40 -31.57 15.89
N SER A 770 -11.10 -31.35 16.11
CA SER A 770 -10.10 -32.43 16.17
C SER A 770 -10.43 -33.44 17.29
N ASN A 771 -11.01 -33.01 18.40
CA ASN A 771 -11.49 -33.92 19.44
C ASN A 771 -12.64 -34.80 18.93
N ASP A 772 -13.57 -34.20 18.18
CA ASP A 772 -14.73 -34.90 17.63
C ASP A 772 -14.31 -35.90 16.53
N LEU A 773 -13.32 -35.53 15.70
CA LEU A 773 -12.69 -36.44 14.74
C LEU A 773 -12.04 -37.64 15.45
N LEU A 774 -11.20 -37.40 16.46
CA LEU A 774 -10.46 -38.46 17.14
C LEU A 774 -11.37 -39.36 17.97
N ALA A 775 -12.44 -38.83 18.56
CA ALA A 775 -13.46 -39.64 19.21
C ALA A 775 -14.18 -40.58 18.22
N ARG A 776 -14.55 -40.08 17.03
CA ARG A 776 -15.12 -40.92 15.96
C ARG A 776 -14.14 -41.96 15.45
N TRP A 777 -12.87 -41.60 15.31
CA TRP A 777 -11.81 -42.51 14.89
C TRP A 777 -11.61 -43.65 15.90
N LEU A 778 -11.60 -43.35 17.21
CA LEU A 778 -11.53 -44.38 18.26
C LEU A 778 -12.74 -45.30 18.29
N ALA A 779 -13.95 -44.76 18.06
CA ALA A 779 -15.19 -45.53 18.13
C ALA A 779 -15.44 -46.40 16.89
N ASN A 780 -15.12 -45.88 15.69
CA ASN A 780 -15.54 -46.47 14.43
C ASN A 780 -14.38 -46.94 13.53
N GLY A 781 -13.13 -46.58 13.84
CA GLY A 781 -11.96 -46.89 13.03
C GLY A 781 -11.79 -46.00 11.78
N SER A 782 -10.69 -46.25 11.05
CA SER A 782 -10.38 -45.60 9.77
C SER A 782 -10.79 -46.46 8.57
N GLY A 783 -11.06 -45.83 7.42
CA GLY A 783 -11.46 -46.51 6.19
C GLY A 783 -12.54 -45.78 5.39
N ASP A 784 -12.83 -46.29 4.19
CA ASP A 784 -13.78 -45.65 3.25
C ASP A 784 -15.22 -45.60 3.81
N SER A 785 -15.60 -46.56 4.65
CA SER A 785 -16.93 -46.61 5.29
C SER A 785 -17.11 -45.56 6.39
N THR A 786 -16.03 -45.06 6.99
CA THR A 786 -16.07 -44.03 8.03
C THR A 786 -15.66 -42.65 7.51
N GLY A 787 -15.06 -42.59 6.32
CA GLY A 787 -14.51 -41.35 5.73
C GLY A 787 -13.29 -40.81 6.48
N ILE A 788 -12.69 -41.61 7.37
CA ILE A 788 -11.55 -41.22 8.18
C ILE A 788 -10.28 -41.85 7.61
N GLY A 789 -9.33 -41.02 7.22
CA GLY A 789 -7.98 -41.41 6.83
C GLY A 789 -7.05 -41.50 8.04
N GLU A 790 -6.12 -42.46 7.99
CA GLU A 790 -5.11 -42.66 9.02
C GLU A 790 -3.78 -43.08 8.39
N ILE A 791 -2.67 -42.54 8.91
CA ILE A 791 -1.29 -42.90 8.57
C ILE A 791 -0.48 -43.02 9.86
N SER A 792 0.29 -44.10 10.00
CA SER A 792 1.26 -44.24 11.09
C SER A 792 2.52 -43.44 10.80
N ILE A 793 3.07 -42.78 11.82
CA ILE A 793 4.40 -42.16 11.73
C ILE A 793 5.40 -43.22 12.20
N GLU A 794 6.15 -43.81 11.26
CA GLU A 794 6.95 -45.02 11.49
C GLU A 794 8.01 -44.84 12.59
N ASP A 795 8.81 -43.76 12.51
CA ASP A 795 9.91 -43.49 13.44
C ASP A 795 9.45 -42.94 14.80
N ARG A 796 8.14 -42.67 14.97
CA ARG A 796 7.52 -42.04 16.15
C ARG A 796 8.42 -40.99 16.81
N PRO A 797 8.78 -39.91 16.09
CA PRO A 797 9.75 -38.94 16.58
C PRO A 797 9.27 -38.31 17.89
N VAL A 798 10.20 -38.22 18.85
CA VAL A 798 10.01 -37.48 20.09
C VAL A 798 10.47 -36.05 19.85
N VAL A 799 9.57 -35.09 20.06
CA VAL A 799 9.79 -33.67 19.81
C VAL A 799 9.82 -32.92 21.14
N ASP A 800 10.89 -32.16 21.36
CA ASP A 800 11.00 -31.27 22.53
C ASP A 800 10.02 -30.10 22.40
N GLY A 801 9.14 -29.96 23.39
CA GLY A 801 8.15 -28.90 23.48
C GLY A 801 8.27 -28.09 24.75
N THR A 802 7.62 -26.92 24.77
CA THR A 802 7.57 -26.04 25.94
C THR A 802 6.14 -25.90 26.43
N VAL A 803 5.90 -26.19 27.70
CA VAL A 803 4.58 -26.01 28.32
C VAL A 803 4.37 -24.54 28.63
N LYS A 804 3.27 -23.99 28.11
CA LYS A 804 2.93 -22.58 28.27
C LYS A 804 1.50 -22.39 28.73
N VAL A 805 1.30 -21.33 29.50
CA VAL A 805 -0.02 -20.79 29.85
C VAL A 805 -0.42 -19.77 28.80
N VAL A 806 -1.56 -20.02 28.17
CA VAL A 806 -2.18 -19.07 27.26
C VAL A 806 -3.28 -18.34 28.02
N MET A 807 -3.05 -17.05 28.26
CA MET A 807 -4.01 -16.18 28.91
C MET A 807 -5.18 -15.89 27.97
N SER A 808 -6.37 -15.67 28.54
CA SER A 808 -7.52 -15.22 27.77
C SER A 808 -7.18 -13.94 27.01
N ARG A 809 -7.52 -13.95 25.72
CA ARG A 809 -7.45 -12.74 24.90
C ARG A 809 -8.33 -11.70 25.58
N MET A 810 -7.81 -10.49 25.76
CA MET A 810 -8.65 -9.36 26.14
C MET A 810 -9.74 -9.27 25.06
N ARG A 811 -10.97 -9.58 25.46
CA ARG A 811 -12.14 -9.34 24.61
C ARG A 811 -12.34 -7.86 24.42
#